data_AF-A0A1E3H8P1-F1
#
_entry.id   AF-A0A1E3H8P1-F1
#
_cell.length_a   1.000
_cell.length_b   1.000
_cell.length_c   1.000
_cell.angle_alpha   90.00
_cell.angle_beta   90.00
_cell.angle_gamma   90.00
#
_symmetry.space_group_name_H-M   'P 1'
#
loop_
_entity.id
_entity.type
_entity.pdbx_description
1 polymer ?
#
loop_
_entity_poly.entity_id
_entity_poly.type
_entity_poly.pdbx_seq_one_letter_code
_entity_poly.pdbx_strand_id
1 'polypeptide(L)'
;MIFTSGSTGRPKGVMIDHRGALNTIADINRRFGVGADDRVFALSSLSFDLSVYDLFGPLASGGAVVVPTAEEARNTARWRDLLVRHRVTVWNSVPALAQLLAAEMDGGGAAPPLRLVMMSGDWIPLALPAALRRHLAGAQIVSLGGATEASIWSIFHPAEDVGPDWTSVPYGRPLANQTWHVLDDAMRPCPPWVTGRLFIGGTGVARGYWNRPALTAERFVPDPFATPEAAAAGASLLYDTGDLGRVRDGVLEFLGRADFQMKINGFRIEPGEIEAALTGHPAIAEAVVVATGTPPALAAYVVPRLPAGTESGRLAVKARRAAGGAAQADAADDAAAIALPGGTVDPAPMLARQSHRRFKAEPVSLDRLGALLATLCGIAVDGAPLPKHRYPSAGSLYPLEAIVLVGRETVAGLAAGAYRHDAPRHRLLPLATSASGQWIEAFGSSADLAGTAPFTIVLVADTAPVTALYDDRARDFCLLEAGYAGQLLMTEAPALDLGLCPLGGFDAAALAAGLGLGEERLPVHALAGGAIEPGWSAIWRSGTAGGDSLPEALATFLAGRLPAHMVPRDIVVLERLPLSSNGKVDRKALPEPGPGRQRVVAPANAVETQVLGLWHELLGDHALGVEDNFFAAGGNSLTAMRLLTRLQQTFGIELSIAGIFGALTPRAQAALVETARAAGQPTRAEAIPVAAGPAATDALAEDEVDTLLARLLAEREETLS
;
A
#
# COMPACT_ATOMS: atom_id res chain seq x y z
N MET A 1 -16.53 -15.95 -21.56
CA MET A 1 -17.12 -15.11 -20.48
C MET A 1 -15.99 -14.73 -19.55
N ILE A 2 -15.89 -13.47 -19.15
CA ILE A 2 -14.82 -12.98 -18.25
C ILE A 2 -15.47 -12.32 -17.05
N PHE A 3 -15.05 -12.69 -15.83
CA PHE A 3 -15.59 -12.12 -14.60
C PHE A 3 -14.80 -10.88 -14.19
N THR A 4 -15.53 -9.81 -13.87
CA THR A 4 -14.97 -8.56 -13.36
C THR A 4 -15.56 -8.22 -12.00
N SER A 5 -14.88 -7.36 -11.23
CA SER A 5 -15.37 -6.86 -9.94
C SER A 5 -16.70 -6.11 -10.10
N GLY A 6 -17.59 -6.26 -9.12
CA GLY A 6 -18.93 -5.67 -9.18
C GLY A 6 -19.17 -4.69 -8.03
N SER A 7 -19.84 -3.58 -8.31
CA SER A 7 -20.23 -2.55 -7.31
C SER A 7 -21.10 -3.07 -6.16
N THR A 8 -21.69 -4.26 -6.30
CA THR A 8 -22.51 -4.94 -5.28
C THR A 8 -21.71 -5.93 -4.41
N GLY A 9 -20.38 -5.99 -4.57
CA GLY A 9 -19.50 -6.92 -3.85
C GLY A 9 -19.60 -8.37 -4.30
N ARG A 10 -20.18 -8.62 -5.48
CA ARG A 10 -20.18 -9.93 -6.15
C ARG A 10 -19.65 -9.77 -7.57
N PRO A 11 -18.75 -10.65 -8.04
CA PRO A 11 -18.25 -10.62 -9.41
C PRO A 11 -19.39 -10.65 -10.44
N LYS A 12 -19.19 -9.95 -11.56
CA LYS A 12 -20.11 -9.90 -12.70
C LYS A 12 -19.46 -10.54 -13.93
N GLY A 13 -20.13 -11.55 -14.51
CA GLY A 13 -19.63 -12.24 -15.70
C GLY A 13 -20.03 -11.53 -16.98
N VAL A 14 -19.08 -11.00 -17.74
CA VAL A 14 -19.32 -10.33 -19.03
C VAL A 14 -19.44 -11.37 -20.15
N MET A 15 -20.55 -11.31 -20.89
CA MET A 15 -20.83 -12.19 -22.02
C MET A 15 -20.39 -11.55 -23.35
N ILE A 16 -19.11 -11.71 -23.67
CA ILE A 16 -18.51 -11.25 -24.93
C ILE A 16 -18.95 -12.19 -26.07
N ASP A 17 -19.35 -11.63 -27.21
CA ASP A 17 -19.71 -12.36 -28.42
C ASP A 17 -18.48 -12.64 -29.30
N HIS A 18 -18.44 -13.78 -29.98
CA HIS A 18 -17.36 -14.12 -30.92
C HIS A 18 -17.20 -13.06 -32.01
N ARG A 19 -18.30 -12.51 -32.53
CA ARG A 19 -18.26 -11.45 -33.55
C ARG A 19 -17.59 -10.19 -33.04
N GLY A 20 -17.83 -9.82 -31.79
CA GLY A 20 -17.20 -8.66 -31.14
C GLY A 20 -15.70 -8.86 -30.98
N ALA A 21 -15.28 -9.99 -30.40
CA ALA A 21 -13.86 -10.31 -30.22
C ALA A 21 -13.10 -10.42 -31.55
N LEU A 22 -13.67 -11.12 -32.55
CA LEU A 22 -13.08 -11.26 -33.88
C LEU A 22 -12.99 -9.92 -34.62
N ASN A 23 -13.96 -9.03 -34.46
CA ASN A 23 -13.89 -7.68 -35.04
C ASN A 23 -12.69 -6.91 -34.50
N THR A 24 -12.52 -6.90 -33.17
CA THR A 24 -11.36 -6.26 -32.53
C THR A 24 -10.04 -6.87 -33.00
N ILE A 25 -9.90 -8.20 -32.96
CA ILE A 25 -8.69 -8.90 -33.40
C ILE A 25 -8.37 -8.59 -34.87
N ALA A 26 -9.36 -8.69 -35.75
CA ALA A 26 -9.16 -8.48 -37.18
C ALA A 26 -8.77 -7.04 -37.51
N ASP A 27 -9.31 -6.04 -36.81
CA ASP A 27 -8.92 -4.65 -37.01
C ASP A 27 -7.50 -4.38 -36.51
N ILE A 28 -7.14 -4.86 -35.31
CA ILE A 28 -5.77 -4.71 -34.77
C ILE A 28 -4.75 -5.37 -35.72
N ASN A 29 -5.00 -6.61 -36.15
CA ASN A 29 -4.10 -7.32 -37.06
C ASN A 29 -3.94 -6.58 -38.39
N ARG A 30 -5.05 -6.13 -39.00
CA ARG A 30 -5.01 -5.39 -40.27
C ARG A 30 -4.30 -4.05 -40.12
N ARG A 31 -4.60 -3.32 -39.05
CA ARG A 31 -4.13 -1.95 -38.81
C ARG A 31 -2.63 -1.90 -38.55
N PHE A 32 -2.10 -2.86 -37.79
CA PHE A 32 -0.69 -2.91 -37.42
C PHE A 32 0.09 -4.00 -38.15
N GLY A 33 -0.53 -4.60 -39.18
CA GLY A 33 0.07 -5.58 -40.07
C GLY A 33 0.57 -6.84 -39.36
N VAL A 34 -0.18 -7.36 -38.39
CA VAL A 34 0.15 -8.63 -37.70
C VAL A 34 -0.13 -9.81 -38.62
N GLY A 35 0.87 -10.65 -38.84
CA GLY A 35 0.87 -11.72 -39.84
C GLY A 35 1.62 -12.98 -39.39
N ALA A 36 1.98 -13.83 -40.37
CA ALA A 36 2.59 -15.14 -40.10
C ALA A 36 4.01 -15.07 -39.51
N ASP A 37 4.72 -13.97 -39.75
CA ASP A 37 6.07 -13.74 -39.20
C ASP A 37 6.05 -13.24 -37.74
N ASP A 38 4.86 -12.97 -37.20
CA ASP A 38 4.72 -12.38 -35.88
C ASP A 38 4.62 -13.38 -34.75
N ARG A 39 5.17 -12.95 -33.62
CA ARG A 39 5.19 -13.71 -32.37
C ARG A 39 4.74 -12.81 -31.23
N VAL A 40 3.66 -13.20 -30.56
CA VAL A 40 3.12 -12.49 -29.40
C VAL A 40 3.57 -13.19 -28.13
N PHE A 41 4.07 -12.43 -27.16
CA PHE A 41 4.38 -12.95 -25.83
C PHE A 41 3.11 -12.95 -24.97
N ALA A 42 2.58 -14.13 -24.66
CA ALA A 42 1.31 -14.29 -23.95
C ALA A 42 1.48 -14.05 -22.44
N LEU A 43 1.60 -12.78 -22.08
CA LEU A 43 1.85 -12.33 -20.72
C LEU A 43 0.57 -12.20 -19.89
N SER A 44 -0.56 -11.99 -20.54
CA SER A 44 -1.82 -11.70 -19.85
C SER A 44 -2.41 -12.94 -19.19
N SER A 45 -2.87 -12.81 -17.94
CA SER A 45 -3.64 -13.85 -17.27
C SER A 45 -4.90 -14.19 -18.06
N LEU A 46 -5.27 -15.48 -18.12
CA LEU A 46 -6.52 -15.96 -18.73
C LEU A 46 -7.78 -15.39 -18.07
N SER A 47 -7.65 -14.84 -16.85
CA SER A 47 -8.72 -14.13 -16.16
C SER A 47 -8.93 -12.70 -16.66
N PHE A 48 -8.08 -12.21 -17.56
CA PHE A 48 -8.13 -10.85 -18.11
C PHE A 48 -8.38 -10.90 -19.62
N ASP A 49 -9.14 -9.95 -20.15
CA ASP A 49 -9.56 -9.94 -21.56
C ASP A 49 -8.43 -9.70 -22.55
N LEU A 50 -7.33 -9.06 -22.14
CA LEU A 50 -6.12 -8.96 -22.96
C LEU A 50 -5.58 -10.33 -23.41
N SER A 51 -5.77 -11.38 -22.60
CA SER A 51 -5.34 -12.74 -22.96
C SER A 51 -6.04 -13.27 -24.22
N VAL A 52 -7.24 -12.75 -24.53
CA VAL A 52 -7.95 -13.12 -25.75
C VAL A 52 -7.15 -12.71 -26.98
N TYR A 53 -6.54 -11.52 -26.97
CA TYR A 53 -5.66 -11.11 -28.08
C TYR A 53 -4.31 -11.85 -28.03
N ASP A 54 -3.71 -12.03 -26.85
CA ASP A 54 -2.42 -12.73 -26.72
C ASP A 54 -2.46 -14.13 -27.36
N LEU A 55 -3.57 -14.83 -27.21
CA LEU A 55 -3.78 -16.17 -27.76
C LEU A 55 -4.30 -16.12 -29.20
N PHE A 56 -5.44 -15.47 -29.44
CA PHE A 56 -6.14 -15.58 -30.73
C PHE A 56 -5.68 -14.55 -31.76
N GLY A 57 -5.09 -13.44 -31.33
CA GLY A 57 -4.54 -12.40 -32.20
C GLY A 57 -3.56 -12.95 -33.24
N PRO A 58 -2.41 -13.52 -32.83
CA PRO A 58 -1.43 -14.04 -33.78
C PRO A 58 -1.96 -15.26 -34.54
N LEU A 59 -2.73 -16.14 -33.88
CA LEU A 59 -3.27 -17.36 -34.52
C LEU A 59 -4.25 -17.03 -35.65
N ALA A 60 -5.03 -15.94 -35.52
CA ALA A 60 -5.95 -15.51 -36.56
C ALA A 60 -5.25 -15.00 -37.84
N SER A 61 -3.95 -14.72 -37.79
CA SER A 61 -3.14 -14.25 -38.92
C SER A 61 -1.99 -15.20 -39.30
N GLY A 62 -1.98 -16.41 -38.76
CA GLY A 62 -0.94 -17.42 -39.00
C GLY A 62 0.37 -17.22 -38.24
N GLY A 63 0.40 -16.27 -37.30
CA GLY A 63 1.54 -16.03 -36.41
C GLY A 63 1.59 -17.02 -35.25
N ALA A 64 2.56 -16.83 -34.35
CA ALA A 64 2.79 -17.73 -33.22
C ALA A 64 2.55 -17.06 -31.85
N VAL A 65 2.21 -17.89 -30.87
CA VAL A 65 2.10 -17.50 -29.46
C VAL A 65 3.33 -18.03 -28.71
N VAL A 66 4.02 -17.17 -27.98
CA VAL A 66 5.09 -17.54 -27.05
C VAL A 66 4.50 -17.53 -25.65
N VAL A 67 4.31 -18.73 -25.08
CA VAL A 67 3.71 -18.91 -23.75
C VAL A 67 4.82 -19.08 -22.71
N PRO A 68 5.09 -18.08 -21.85
CA PRO A 68 6.04 -18.24 -20.76
C PRO A 68 5.49 -19.19 -19.69
N THR A 69 6.39 -19.89 -18.99
CA THR A 69 6.03 -20.56 -17.74
C THR A 69 5.61 -19.54 -16.68
N ALA A 70 4.89 -19.99 -15.65
CA ALA A 70 4.46 -19.11 -14.56
C ALA A 70 5.62 -18.46 -13.78
N GLU A 71 6.81 -19.06 -13.82
CA GLU A 71 8.05 -18.51 -13.25
C GLU A 71 8.62 -17.42 -14.16
N GLU A 72 8.73 -17.69 -15.46
CA GLU A 72 9.21 -16.73 -16.47
C GLU A 72 8.32 -15.49 -16.57
N ALA A 73 6.99 -15.67 -16.50
CA ALA A 73 6.02 -14.58 -16.49
C ALA A 73 6.16 -13.67 -15.25
N ARG A 74 6.73 -14.16 -14.14
CA ARG A 74 6.97 -13.37 -12.92
C ARG A 74 8.40 -12.81 -12.84
N ASN A 75 9.34 -13.40 -13.58
CA ASN A 75 10.74 -13.00 -13.57
C ASN A 75 11.04 -11.97 -14.66
N THR A 76 10.71 -10.72 -14.37
CA THR A 76 10.82 -9.59 -15.32
C THR A 76 12.25 -9.34 -15.80
N ALA A 77 13.27 -9.77 -15.05
CA ALA A 77 14.67 -9.60 -15.43
C ALA A 77 15.16 -10.58 -16.51
N ARG A 78 14.31 -11.53 -16.91
CA ARG A 78 14.57 -12.44 -18.03
C ARG A 78 13.75 -12.11 -19.25
N TRP A 79 12.89 -11.10 -19.20
CA TRP A 79 11.95 -10.83 -20.29
C TRP A 79 12.67 -10.46 -21.57
N ARG A 80 13.64 -9.55 -21.59
CA ARG A 80 14.46 -9.22 -22.76
C ARG A 80 15.09 -10.48 -23.34
N ASP A 81 15.70 -11.31 -22.49
CA ASP A 81 16.36 -12.53 -22.95
C ASP A 81 15.37 -13.52 -23.57
N LEU A 82 14.18 -13.68 -22.99
CA LEU A 82 13.10 -14.49 -23.55
C LEU A 82 12.57 -13.90 -24.87
N LEU A 83 12.35 -12.59 -24.92
CA LEU A 83 11.87 -11.90 -26.12
C LEU A 83 12.88 -12.02 -27.27
N VAL A 84 14.18 -11.89 -26.99
CA VAL A 84 15.27 -12.10 -27.95
C VAL A 84 15.32 -13.57 -28.38
N ARG A 85 15.38 -14.50 -27.42
CA ARG A 85 15.50 -15.95 -27.67
C ARG A 85 14.36 -16.48 -28.52
N HIS A 86 13.13 -16.07 -28.22
CA HIS A 86 11.93 -16.52 -28.91
C HIS A 86 11.53 -15.62 -30.08
N ARG A 87 12.32 -14.57 -30.36
CA ARG A 87 12.11 -13.60 -31.45
C ARG A 87 10.71 -12.97 -31.42
N VAL A 88 10.28 -12.54 -30.24
CA VAL A 88 8.97 -11.90 -30.05
C VAL A 88 8.94 -10.57 -30.80
N THR A 89 7.91 -10.35 -31.60
CA THR A 89 7.73 -9.15 -32.43
C THR A 89 6.61 -8.25 -31.93
N VAL A 90 5.65 -8.80 -31.18
CA VAL A 90 4.48 -8.08 -30.66
C VAL A 90 4.41 -8.21 -29.15
N TRP A 91 4.40 -7.06 -28.47
CA TRP A 91 4.20 -6.94 -27.03
C TRP A 91 2.81 -6.37 -26.73
N ASN A 92 2.06 -7.02 -25.85
CA ASN A 92 0.76 -6.57 -25.40
C ASN A 92 0.72 -6.59 -23.86
N SER A 93 0.52 -5.44 -23.22
CA SER A 93 0.49 -5.38 -21.75
C SER A 93 -0.19 -4.12 -21.21
N VAL A 94 -0.23 -4.04 -19.88
CA VAL A 94 -0.49 -2.78 -19.17
C VAL A 94 0.77 -1.89 -19.11
N PRO A 95 0.63 -0.56 -18.90
CA PRO A 95 1.77 0.37 -18.92
C PRO A 95 2.82 0.09 -17.84
N ALA A 96 2.42 -0.46 -16.70
CA ALA A 96 3.35 -0.84 -15.63
C ALA A 96 4.33 -1.94 -16.10
N LEU A 97 3.85 -2.94 -16.84
CA LEU A 97 4.72 -4.02 -17.33
C LEU A 97 5.63 -3.54 -18.47
N ALA A 98 5.14 -2.64 -19.32
CA ALA A 98 5.96 -2.01 -20.34
C ALA A 98 7.08 -1.12 -19.75
N GLN A 99 6.83 -0.46 -18.61
CA GLN A 99 7.87 0.26 -17.86
C GLN A 99 8.95 -0.68 -17.33
N LEU A 100 8.56 -1.85 -16.82
CA LEU A 100 9.52 -2.86 -16.35
C LEU A 100 10.39 -3.36 -17.50
N LEU A 101 9.81 -3.63 -18.67
CA LEU A 101 10.56 -4.00 -19.88
C LEU A 101 11.52 -2.87 -20.31
N ALA A 102 11.08 -1.61 -20.30
CA ALA A 102 11.94 -0.47 -20.63
C ALA A 102 13.13 -0.35 -19.66
N ALA A 103 12.89 -0.53 -18.36
CA ALA A 103 13.94 -0.48 -17.34
C ALA A 103 14.94 -1.65 -17.44
N GLU A 104 14.49 -2.82 -17.89
CA GLU A 104 15.38 -3.96 -18.16
C GLU A 104 16.28 -3.68 -19.36
N MET A 105 15.74 -3.12 -20.44
CA MET A 105 16.53 -2.74 -21.62
C MET A 105 17.56 -1.64 -21.31
N ASP A 106 17.27 -0.74 -20.34
CA ASP A 106 18.25 0.23 -19.82
C ASP A 106 19.47 -0.44 -19.16
N GLY A 107 19.36 -1.70 -18.73
CA GLY A 107 20.47 -2.51 -18.21
C GLY A 107 21.49 -2.96 -19.26
N GLY A 108 21.31 -2.61 -20.53
CA GLY A 108 22.18 -2.98 -21.65
C GLY A 108 21.72 -4.24 -22.39
N GLY A 109 22.58 -4.83 -23.22
CA GLY A 109 22.30 -6.06 -23.99
C GLY A 109 21.59 -5.86 -25.32
N ALA A 110 21.26 -6.97 -25.99
CA ALA A 110 20.60 -6.92 -27.30
C ALA A 110 19.13 -6.52 -27.15
N ALA A 111 18.68 -5.55 -27.94
CA ALA A 111 17.28 -5.15 -27.99
C ALA A 111 16.42 -6.30 -28.57
N PRO A 112 15.23 -6.57 -28.01
CA PRO A 112 14.33 -7.56 -28.56
C PRO A 112 13.79 -7.08 -29.93
N PRO A 113 13.43 -7.99 -30.84
CA PRO A 113 12.97 -7.65 -32.18
C PRO A 113 11.50 -7.17 -32.21
N LEU A 114 11.06 -6.48 -31.15
CA LEU A 114 9.73 -5.93 -31.05
C LEU A 114 9.52 -4.87 -32.13
N ARG A 115 8.44 -5.02 -32.90
CA ARG A 115 7.98 -4.04 -33.90
C ARG A 115 6.65 -3.39 -33.54
N LEU A 116 5.92 -3.96 -32.58
CA LEU A 116 4.63 -3.45 -32.11
C LEU A 116 4.54 -3.60 -30.59
N VAL A 117 4.27 -2.49 -29.91
CA VAL A 117 4.05 -2.43 -28.46
C VAL A 117 2.68 -1.82 -28.21
N MET A 118 1.76 -2.66 -27.75
CA MET A 118 0.39 -2.28 -27.42
C MET A 118 0.26 -2.15 -25.90
N MET A 119 -0.23 -0.99 -25.46
CA MET A 119 -0.42 -0.68 -24.04
C MET A 119 -1.87 -0.34 -23.77
N SER A 120 -2.46 -0.94 -22.73
CA SER A 120 -3.87 -0.71 -22.40
C SER A 120 -4.19 -0.96 -20.92
N GLY A 121 -5.43 -0.70 -20.52
CA GLY A 121 -5.91 -1.06 -19.18
C GLY A 121 -5.63 -0.04 -18.09
N ASP A 122 -4.72 0.91 -18.30
CA ASP A 122 -4.39 1.98 -17.34
C ASP A 122 -3.99 3.29 -18.03
N TRP A 123 -3.72 4.30 -17.22
CA TRP A 123 -3.12 5.56 -17.62
C TRP A 123 -1.69 5.34 -18.15
N ILE A 124 -1.36 5.96 -19.29
CA ILE A 124 -0.05 5.81 -19.95
C ILE A 124 0.76 7.10 -19.78
N PRO A 125 1.88 7.05 -19.03
CA PRO A 125 2.76 8.20 -18.88
C PRO A 125 3.35 8.66 -20.21
N LEU A 126 3.42 9.97 -20.45
CA LEU A 126 4.05 10.54 -21.66
C LEU A 126 5.53 10.15 -21.82
N ALA A 127 6.23 9.93 -20.71
CA ALA A 127 7.64 9.53 -20.74
C ALA A 127 7.85 8.08 -21.20
N LEU A 128 6.84 7.21 -21.08
CA LEU A 128 6.99 5.78 -21.35
C LEU A 128 7.24 5.46 -22.84
N PRO A 129 6.49 6.00 -23.81
CA PRO A 129 6.80 5.82 -25.22
C PRO A 129 8.23 6.27 -25.57
N ALA A 130 8.69 7.39 -25.02
CA ALA A 130 10.06 7.88 -25.22
C ALA A 130 11.09 6.91 -24.62
N ALA A 131 10.82 6.35 -23.43
CA ALA A 131 11.69 5.37 -22.80
C ALA A 131 11.83 4.08 -23.64
N LEU A 132 10.73 3.56 -24.18
CA LEU A 132 10.72 2.38 -25.04
C LEU A 132 11.46 2.62 -26.36
N ARG A 133 11.26 3.79 -27.00
CA ARG A 133 11.90 4.15 -28.27
C ARG A 133 13.42 4.22 -28.22
N ARG A 134 14.01 4.50 -27.05
CA ARG A 134 15.48 4.47 -26.88
C ARG A 134 16.08 3.13 -27.27
N HIS A 135 15.33 2.05 -27.11
CA HIS A 135 15.77 0.68 -27.41
C HIS A 135 15.06 0.08 -28.63
N LEU A 136 13.83 0.53 -28.91
CA LEU A 136 12.93 -0.02 -29.93
C LEU A 136 12.67 1.00 -31.04
N ALA A 137 13.73 1.53 -31.66
CA ALA A 137 13.63 2.67 -32.58
C ALA A 137 12.69 2.47 -33.79
N GLY A 138 12.44 1.21 -34.20
CA GLY A 138 11.53 0.87 -35.31
C GLY A 138 10.15 0.36 -34.87
N ALA A 139 9.84 0.33 -33.58
CA ALA A 139 8.60 -0.23 -33.08
C ALA A 139 7.46 0.79 -33.08
N GLN A 140 6.30 0.36 -33.57
CA GLN A 140 5.05 1.09 -33.40
C GLN A 140 4.58 0.96 -31.95
N ILE A 141 4.40 2.09 -31.27
CA ILE A 141 3.90 2.13 -29.89
C ILE A 141 2.49 2.70 -29.90
N VAL A 142 1.54 1.95 -29.35
CA VAL A 142 0.11 2.24 -29.47
C VAL A 142 -0.57 2.17 -28.11
N SER A 143 -1.37 3.18 -27.80
CA SER A 143 -2.35 3.17 -26.72
C SER A 143 -3.63 2.54 -27.21
N LEU A 144 -4.16 1.58 -26.44
CA LEU A 144 -5.47 0.98 -26.67
C LEU A 144 -6.36 1.23 -25.44
N GLY A 145 -7.61 1.60 -25.71
CA GLY A 145 -8.63 1.86 -24.70
C GLY A 145 -9.88 1.02 -24.96
N GLY A 146 -10.58 0.67 -23.90
CA GLY A 146 -11.80 -0.12 -23.97
C GLY A 146 -12.23 -0.65 -22.61
N ALA A 147 -13.22 -1.52 -22.66
CA ALA A 147 -13.73 -2.24 -21.51
C ALA A 147 -14.01 -3.69 -21.91
N THR A 148 -14.01 -4.60 -20.93
CA THR A 148 -14.40 -5.99 -21.13
C THR A 148 -15.79 -6.10 -21.75
N GLU A 149 -16.71 -5.21 -21.34
CA GLU A 149 -18.06 -5.08 -21.89
C GLU A 149 -18.11 -4.62 -23.36
N ALA A 150 -16.98 -4.24 -23.95
CA ALA A 150 -16.84 -3.81 -25.34
C ALA A 150 -15.78 -4.61 -26.13
N SER A 151 -15.52 -5.87 -25.74
CA SER A 151 -14.64 -6.81 -26.47
C SER A 151 -13.17 -6.36 -26.56
N ILE A 152 -12.49 -6.33 -25.41
CA ILE A 152 -11.05 -6.05 -25.24
C ILE A 152 -10.73 -4.57 -25.42
N TRP A 153 -10.79 -4.08 -26.66
CA TRP A 153 -10.47 -2.70 -27.04
C TRP A 153 -11.49 -2.18 -28.04
N SER A 154 -11.71 -0.87 -27.97
CA SER A 154 -12.64 -0.13 -28.84
C SER A 154 -12.03 1.14 -29.39
N ILE A 155 -10.91 1.59 -28.82
CA ILE A 155 -10.32 2.90 -29.05
C ILE A 155 -8.81 2.71 -29.18
N PHE A 156 -8.15 3.44 -30.08
CA PHE A 156 -6.70 3.42 -30.22
C PHE A 156 -6.11 4.80 -30.52
N HIS A 157 -4.85 4.98 -30.12
CA HIS A 157 -4.04 6.15 -30.47
C HIS A 157 -2.57 5.77 -30.66
N PRO A 158 -1.92 6.16 -31.78
CA PRO A 158 -0.47 6.05 -31.91
C PRO A 158 0.23 6.96 -30.89
N ALA A 159 1.18 6.42 -30.13
CA ALA A 159 1.91 7.19 -29.13
C ALA A 159 2.94 8.17 -29.72
N GLU A 160 2.99 8.32 -31.04
CA GLU A 160 3.82 9.28 -31.80
C GLU A 160 3.13 10.62 -31.98
N ASP A 161 1.79 10.60 -31.96
CA ASP A 161 0.95 11.76 -32.27
C ASP A 161 0.62 12.60 -31.02
N VAL A 162 1.40 12.44 -29.95
CA VAL A 162 1.14 13.08 -28.64
C VAL A 162 2.02 14.31 -28.45
N GLY A 163 1.40 15.49 -28.55
CA GLY A 163 2.05 16.77 -28.28
C GLY A 163 2.38 17.00 -26.79
N PRO A 164 3.16 18.04 -26.47
CA PRO A 164 3.58 18.35 -25.10
C PRO A 164 2.43 18.81 -24.18
N ASP A 165 1.30 19.26 -24.76
CA ASP A 165 0.15 19.80 -24.03
C ASP A 165 -0.82 18.73 -23.51
N TRP A 166 -0.47 17.45 -23.64
CA TRP A 166 -1.26 16.35 -23.10
C TRP A 166 -0.75 16.01 -21.69
N THR A 167 -1.63 15.56 -20.80
CA THR A 167 -1.18 15.02 -19.50
C THR A 167 -0.76 13.56 -19.61
N SER A 168 -1.25 12.84 -20.62
CA SER A 168 -0.99 11.43 -20.88
C SER A 168 -1.27 11.05 -22.32
N VAL A 169 -0.81 9.86 -22.74
CA VAL A 169 -1.18 9.35 -24.07
C VAL A 169 -2.71 9.14 -24.12
N PRO A 170 -3.43 9.78 -25.05
CA PRO A 170 -4.89 9.65 -25.12
C PRO A 170 -5.29 8.26 -25.63
N TYR A 171 -6.57 7.91 -25.47
CA TYR A 171 -7.12 6.66 -26.02
C TYR A 171 -7.50 6.81 -27.49
N GLY A 172 -7.84 8.00 -27.96
CA GLY A 172 -7.84 8.33 -29.38
C GLY A 172 -9.14 8.08 -30.15
N ARG A 173 -9.06 7.29 -31.22
CA ARG A 173 -10.09 7.12 -32.26
C ARG A 173 -10.71 5.73 -32.19
N PRO A 174 -11.96 5.53 -32.66
CA PRO A 174 -12.60 4.23 -32.58
C PRO A 174 -11.91 3.20 -33.50
N LEU A 175 -11.97 1.92 -33.10
CA LEU A 175 -11.63 0.78 -33.96
C LEU A 175 -12.73 0.55 -35.01
N ALA A 176 -12.42 -0.27 -36.03
CA ALA A 176 -13.36 -0.56 -37.11
C ALA A 176 -14.69 -1.15 -36.57
N ASN A 177 -15.79 -0.70 -37.15
CA ASN A 177 -17.16 -1.09 -36.78
C ASN A 177 -17.57 -0.78 -35.33
N GLN A 178 -16.76 -0.03 -34.58
CA GLN A 178 -17.05 0.41 -33.21
C GLN A 178 -17.18 1.94 -33.19
N THR A 179 -17.86 2.46 -32.18
CA THR A 179 -18.02 3.90 -31.96
C THR A 179 -17.72 4.25 -30.51
N TRP A 180 -17.38 5.51 -30.26
CA TRP A 180 -17.42 6.07 -28.92
C TRP A 180 -18.16 7.40 -28.96
N HIS A 181 -18.79 7.75 -27.85
CA HIS A 181 -19.51 9.01 -27.69
C HIS A 181 -19.21 9.61 -26.31
N VAL A 182 -18.97 10.92 -26.26
CA VAL A 182 -18.91 11.67 -24.99
C VAL A 182 -20.24 12.41 -24.86
N LEU A 183 -21.07 12.00 -23.90
CA LEU A 183 -22.46 12.46 -23.77
C LEU A 183 -22.70 13.19 -22.45
N ASP A 184 -23.65 14.13 -22.47
CA ASP A 184 -24.20 14.76 -21.28
C ASP A 184 -25.28 13.89 -20.62
N ASP A 185 -25.82 14.34 -19.48
CA ASP A 185 -26.86 13.62 -18.73
C ASP A 185 -28.17 13.44 -19.51
N ALA A 186 -28.36 14.19 -20.60
CA ALA A 186 -29.51 14.07 -21.51
C ALA A 186 -29.20 13.21 -22.75
N MET A 187 -28.09 12.46 -22.76
CA MET A 187 -27.63 11.61 -23.86
C MET A 187 -27.33 12.38 -25.17
N ARG A 188 -26.97 13.66 -25.06
CA ARG A 188 -26.57 14.49 -26.21
C ARG A 188 -25.04 14.58 -26.30
N PRO A 189 -24.44 14.64 -27.51
CA PRO A 189 -23.00 14.81 -27.65
C PRO A 189 -22.50 16.09 -26.97
N CYS A 190 -21.48 15.96 -26.14
CA CYS A 190 -20.79 17.10 -25.57
C CYS A 190 -20.00 17.87 -26.65
N PRO A 191 -19.99 19.22 -26.63
CA PRO A 191 -19.10 20.00 -27.49
C PRO A 191 -17.62 19.65 -27.27
N PRO A 192 -16.73 19.95 -28.22
CA PRO A 192 -15.29 19.84 -28.02
C PRO A 192 -14.85 20.51 -26.71
N TRP A 193 -13.89 19.92 -26.02
CA TRP A 193 -13.35 20.33 -24.72
C TRP A 193 -14.29 20.23 -23.51
N VAL A 194 -15.58 19.96 -23.71
CA VAL A 194 -16.53 19.78 -22.62
C VAL A 194 -16.45 18.34 -22.11
N THR A 195 -16.27 18.19 -20.79
CA THR A 195 -16.29 16.89 -20.12
C THR A 195 -17.70 16.30 -20.14
N GLY A 196 -17.79 15.02 -20.50
CA GLY A 196 -19.00 14.21 -20.41
C GLY A 196 -18.67 12.76 -20.09
N ARG A 197 -19.70 11.92 -20.10
CA ARG A 197 -19.57 10.48 -19.88
C ARG A 197 -19.22 9.76 -21.17
N LEU A 198 -18.32 8.79 -21.08
CA LEU A 198 -17.89 7.98 -22.21
C LEU A 198 -18.82 6.77 -22.40
N PHE A 199 -19.30 6.62 -23.63
CA PHE A 199 -20.08 5.48 -24.09
C PHE A 199 -19.39 4.82 -25.27
N ILE A 200 -19.50 3.50 -25.38
CA ILE A 200 -18.96 2.71 -26.49
C ILE A 200 -20.09 1.98 -27.21
N GLY A 201 -20.12 2.04 -28.54
CA GLY A 201 -21.12 1.41 -29.39
C GLY A 201 -20.53 0.53 -30.50
N GLY A 202 -21.42 -0.09 -31.28
CA GLY A 202 -21.06 -0.87 -32.45
C GLY A 202 -20.65 -2.32 -32.19
N THR A 203 -19.93 -2.91 -33.15
CA THR A 203 -19.53 -4.32 -33.18
C THR A 203 -18.40 -4.56 -32.17
N GLY A 204 -18.79 -4.84 -30.94
CA GLY A 204 -17.89 -5.02 -29.80
C GLY A 204 -18.64 -5.01 -28.47
N VAL A 205 -19.79 -4.33 -28.42
CA VAL A 205 -20.67 -4.31 -27.26
C VAL A 205 -21.13 -5.73 -26.90
N ALA A 206 -20.86 -6.12 -25.66
CA ALA A 206 -21.20 -7.44 -25.13
C ALA A 206 -22.72 -7.63 -25.01
N ARG A 207 -23.16 -8.89 -24.88
CA ARG A 207 -24.59 -9.20 -24.66
C ARG A 207 -25.13 -8.75 -23.30
N GLY A 208 -24.25 -8.24 -22.43
CA GLY A 208 -24.54 -7.91 -21.04
C GLY A 208 -23.89 -8.85 -20.03
N TYR A 209 -24.40 -8.79 -18.81
CA TYR A 209 -23.91 -9.55 -17.66
C TYR A 209 -24.69 -10.85 -17.45
N TRP A 210 -23.97 -11.95 -17.25
CA TRP A 210 -24.53 -13.28 -17.00
C TRP A 210 -25.43 -13.27 -15.76
N ASN A 211 -26.69 -13.67 -15.93
CA ASN A 211 -27.70 -13.75 -14.87
C ASN A 211 -27.90 -12.44 -14.08
N ARG A 212 -27.73 -11.27 -14.72
CA ARG A 212 -27.90 -9.94 -14.11
C ARG A 212 -28.68 -8.98 -15.03
N PRO A 213 -29.94 -9.26 -15.40
CA PRO A 213 -30.71 -8.48 -16.38
C PRO A 213 -30.89 -7.01 -15.98
N ALA A 214 -31.10 -6.71 -14.68
CA ALA A 214 -31.24 -5.34 -14.21
C ALA A 214 -29.96 -4.51 -14.41
N LEU A 215 -28.80 -5.07 -14.05
CA LEU A 215 -27.50 -4.41 -14.25
C LEU A 215 -27.16 -4.30 -15.74
N THR A 216 -27.55 -5.28 -16.55
CA THR A 216 -27.42 -5.20 -18.01
C THR A 216 -28.23 -4.02 -18.56
N ALA A 217 -29.50 -3.88 -18.18
CA ALA A 217 -30.32 -2.77 -18.65
C ALA A 217 -29.83 -1.38 -18.16
N GLU A 218 -29.20 -1.33 -16.99
CA GLU A 218 -28.58 -0.09 -16.46
C GLU A 218 -27.37 0.36 -17.31
N ARG A 219 -26.51 -0.58 -17.73
CA ARG A 219 -25.23 -0.26 -18.37
C ARG A 219 -25.23 -0.38 -19.90
N PHE A 220 -26.16 -1.13 -20.47
CA PHE A 220 -26.29 -1.32 -21.92
C PHE A 220 -27.57 -0.63 -22.37
N VAL A 221 -27.44 0.65 -22.73
CA VAL A 221 -28.56 1.55 -23.01
C VAL A 221 -28.83 1.65 -24.51
N PRO A 222 -30.07 1.99 -24.93
CA PRO A 222 -30.38 2.22 -26.33
C PRO A 222 -29.47 3.27 -26.96
N ASP A 223 -28.99 3.01 -28.18
CA ASP A 223 -28.17 3.93 -28.95
C ASP A 223 -29.04 4.96 -29.69
N PRO A 224 -29.04 6.26 -29.29
CA PRO A 224 -29.82 7.29 -29.95
C PRO A 224 -29.23 7.71 -31.31
N PHE A 225 -28.03 7.24 -31.66
CA PHE A 225 -27.32 7.56 -32.90
C PHE A 225 -27.39 6.45 -33.94
N ALA A 226 -28.11 5.36 -33.64
CA ALA A 226 -28.23 4.20 -34.53
C ALA A 226 -28.79 4.61 -35.90
N THR A 227 -28.17 4.12 -36.98
CA THR A 227 -28.71 4.32 -38.32
C THR A 227 -30.02 3.54 -38.48
N PRO A 228 -30.93 3.93 -39.39
CA PRO A 228 -32.15 3.18 -39.65
C PRO A 228 -31.92 1.70 -39.96
N GLU A 229 -30.82 1.38 -40.66
CA GLU A 229 -30.43 0.01 -40.98
C GLU A 229 -29.96 -0.76 -39.74
N ALA A 230 -29.17 -0.12 -38.87
CA ALA A 230 -28.73 -0.70 -37.61
C ALA A 230 -29.91 -0.94 -36.65
N ALA A 231 -30.84 0.01 -36.59
CA ALA A 231 -32.08 -0.09 -35.81
C ALA A 231 -33.02 -1.18 -36.33
N ALA A 232 -33.02 -1.43 -37.65
CA ALA A 232 -33.80 -2.50 -38.27
C ALA A 232 -33.22 -3.91 -38.03
N ALA A 233 -31.90 -4.02 -37.81
CA ALA A 233 -31.22 -5.29 -37.51
C ALA A 233 -31.33 -5.71 -36.02
N GLY A 234 -31.90 -4.86 -35.16
CA GLY A 234 -32.04 -5.06 -33.72
C GLY A 234 -31.79 -3.75 -32.95
N ALA A 235 -31.90 -3.80 -31.61
CA ALA A 235 -31.54 -2.65 -30.79
C ALA A 235 -30.02 -2.45 -30.81
N SER A 236 -29.53 -1.41 -31.49
CA SER A 236 -28.16 -0.90 -31.29
C SER A 236 -28.06 -0.39 -29.86
N LEU A 237 -27.00 -0.80 -29.14
CA LEU A 237 -26.78 -0.46 -27.75
C LEU A 237 -25.48 0.32 -27.61
N LEU A 238 -25.48 1.26 -26.67
CA LEU A 238 -24.29 1.87 -26.11
C LEU A 238 -24.00 1.24 -24.75
N TYR A 239 -22.75 0.84 -24.53
CA TYR A 239 -22.24 0.51 -23.22
C TYR A 239 -21.76 1.77 -22.51
N ASP A 240 -22.35 2.06 -21.34
CA ASP A 240 -21.91 3.08 -20.41
C ASP A 240 -20.67 2.62 -19.65
N THR A 241 -19.52 3.23 -19.96
CA THR A 241 -18.26 2.81 -19.32
C THR A 241 -18.14 3.27 -17.87
N GLY A 242 -18.90 4.31 -17.48
CA GLY A 242 -18.72 5.04 -16.23
C GLY A 242 -17.47 5.91 -16.19
N ASP A 243 -16.78 6.07 -17.32
CA ASP A 243 -15.61 6.94 -17.44
C ASP A 243 -16.01 8.35 -17.87
N LEU A 244 -15.17 9.32 -17.49
CA LEU A 244 -15.26 10.70 -17.94
C LEU A 244 -14.24 10.95 -19.05
N GLY A 245 -14.68 11.64 -20.08
CA GLY A 245 -13.81 12.04 -21.18
C GLY A 245 -14.22 13.37 -21.79
N ARG A 246 -13.37 13.89 -22.68
CA ARG A 246 -13.67 15.03 -23.54
C ARG A 246 -13.03 14.83 -24.91
N VAL A 247 -13.55 15.52 -25.91
CA VAL A 247 -13.01 15.47 -27.28
C VAL A 247 -12.13 16.69 -27.53
N ARG A 248 -10.85 16.46 -27.85
CA ARG A 248 -9.87 17.48 -28.26
C ARG A 248 -9.45 17.19 -29.69
N ASP A 249 -9.76 18.09 -30.63
CA ASP A 249 -9.36 17.97 -32.03
C ASP A 249 -9.73 16.60 -32.67
N GLY A 250 -10.90 16.06 -32.30
CA GLY A 250 -11.39 14.76 -32.76
C GLY A 250 -10.73 13.54 -32.08
N VAL A 251 -9.93 13.75 -31.04
CA VAL A 251 -9.25 12.73 -30.24
C VAL A 251 -9.92 12.66 -28.86
N LEU A 252 -10.26 11.44 -28.42
CA LEU A 252 -10.80 11.23 -27.09
C LEU A 252 -9.70 11.32 -26.03
N GLU A 253 -9.86 12.25 -25.10
CA GLU A 253 -9.10 12.38 -23.86
C GLU A 253 -9.85 11.73 -22.70
N PHE A 254 -9.17 10.86 -21.95
CA PHE A 254 -9.70 10.25 -20.74
C PHE A 254 -9.35 11.10 -19.52
N LEU A 255 -10.35 11.40 -18.69
CA LEU A 255 -10.21 12.29 -17.54
C LEU A 255 -10.36 11.58 -16.18
N GLY A 256 -10.71 10.30 -16.18
CA GLY A 256 -10.94 9.53 -14.96
C GLY A 256 -12.31 8.85 -14.97
N ARG A 257 -12.83 8.55 -13.77
CA ARG A 257 -14.12 7.89 -13.58
C ARG A 257 -15.16 8.81 -12.96
N ALA A 258 -16.42 8.59 -13.35
CA ALA A 258 -17.57 9.26 -12.74
C ALA A 258 -17.99 8.60 -11.41
N ASP A 259 -17.59 7.33 -11.19
CA ASP A 259 -17.85 6.57 -9.98
C ASP A 259 -16.56 6.26 -9.18
N PHE A 260 -16.68 5.47 -8.11
CA PHE A 260 -15.56 5.16 -7.19
C PHE A 260 -14.67 4.00 -7.65
N GLN A 261 -14.96 3.40 -8.81
CA GLN A 261 -14.12 2.32 -9.32
C GLN A 261 -12.73 2.85 -9.64
N MET A 262 -11.71 2.04 -9.37
CA MET A 262 -10.31 2.42 -9.55
C MET A 262 -9.56 1.39 -10.39
N LYS A 263 -8.52 1.86 -11.10
CA LYS A 263 -7.55 1.02 -11.78
C LYS A 263 -6.23 1.13 -11.01
N ILE A 264 -5.78 0.02 -10.43
CA ILE A 264 -4.51 -0.05 -9.72
C ILE A 264 -3.70 -1.18 -10.33
N ASN A 265 -2.51 -0.86 -10.87
CA ASN A 265 -1.64 -1.83 -11.54
C ASN A 265 -2.36 -2.59 -12.67
N GLY A 266 -3.26 -1.93 -13.40
CA GLY A 266 -4.08 -2.56 -14.44
C GLY A 266 -5.27 -3.40 -13.96
N PHE A 267 -5.45 -3.59 -12.65
CA PHE A 267 -6.62 -4.28 -12.10
C PHE A 267 -7.77 -3.30 -11.89
N ARG A 268 -8.96 -3.69 -12.38
CA ARG A 268 -10.21 -2.96 -12.15
C ARG A 268 -10.76 -3.35 -10.77
N ILE A 269 -10.66 -2.44 -9.81
CA ILE A 269 -11.02 -2.67 -8.40
C ILE A 269 -12.24 -1.83 -8.05
N GLU A 270 -13.23 -2.47 -7.43
CA GLU A 270 -14.43 -1.84 -6.88
C GLU A 270 -14.27 -1.75 -5.36
N PRO A 271 -14.04 -0.54 -4.79
CA PRO A 271 -13.89 -0.39 -3.34
C PRO A 271 -15.05 -0.98 -2.55
N GLY A 272 -16.27 -0.88 -3.09
CA GLY A 272 -17.48 -1.44 -2.49
C GLY A 272 -17.41 -2.95 -2.25
N GLU A 273 -16.66 -3.71 -3.05
CA GLU A 273 -16.46 -5.15 -2.84
C GLU A 273 -15.61 -5.42 -1.59
N ILE A 274 -14.58 -4.61 -1.39
CA ILE A 274 -13.70 -4.68 -0.23
C ILE A 274 -14.43 -4.15 1.02
N GLU A 275 -15.16 -3.05 0.90
CA GLU A 275 -16.01 -2.47 1.96
C GLU A 275 -17.09 -3.46 2.43
N ALA A 276 -17.74 -4.18 1.50
CA ALA A 276 -18.72 -5.21 1.80
C ALA A 276 -18.08 -6.43 2.51
N ALA A 277 -16.89 -6.85 2.06
CA ALA A 277 -16.16 -7.91 2.74
C ALA A 277 -15.79 -7.52 4.18
N LEU A 278 -15.24 -6.31 4.37
CA LEU A 278 -14.87 -5.76 5.68
C LEU A 278 -16.08 -5.65 6.62
N THR A 279 -17.19 -5.10 6.16
CA THR A 279 -18.43 -4.96 6.96
C THR A 279 -19.11 -6.30 7.26
N GLY A 280 -18.81 -7.35 6.49
CA GLY A 280 -19.18 -8.73 6.79
C GLY A 280 -18.44 -9.34 7.98
N HIS A 281 -17.34 -8.73 8.44
CA HIS A 281 -16.63 -9.17 9.64
C HIS A 281 -17.40 -8.78 10.92
N PRO A 282 -17.58 -9.67 11.91
CA PRO A 282 -18.43 -9.41 13.08
C PRO A 282 -17.97 -8.23 13.94
N ALA A 283 -16.67 -7.94 13.93
CA ALA A 283 -16.08 -6.82 14.68
C ALA A 283 -16.22 -5.45 14.00
N ILE A 284 -16.70 -5.37 12.75
CA ILE A 284 -16.72 -4.11 11.98
C ILE A 284 -18.16 -3.60 11.80
N ALA A 285 -18.36 -2.32 12.11
CA ALA A 285 -19.62 -1.61 11.91
C ALA A 285 -19.66 -0.90 10.56
N GLU A 286 -18.59 -0.18 10.21
CA GLU A 286 -18.49 0.62 8.98
C GLU A 286 -17.10 0.43 8.35
N ALA A 287 -17.02 0.52 7.03
CA ALA A 287 -15.75 0.49 6.30
C ALA A 287 -15.81 1.36 5.05
N VAL A 288 -14.69 2.02 4.74
CA VAL A 288 -14.48 2.80 3.51
C VAL A 288 -13.11 2.48 2.94
N VAL A 289 -13.03 2.30 1.62
CA VAL A 289 -11.77 2.00 0.92
C VAL A 289 -11.44 3.08 -0.10
N VAL A 290 -10.18 3.50 -0.13
CA VAL A 290 -9.66 4.53 -1.02
C VAL A 290 -8.29 4.13 -1.58
N ALA A 291 -7.87 4.78 -2.65
CA ALA A 291 -6.50 4.70 -3.13
C ALA A 291 -5.68 5.90 -2.59
N THR A 292 -4.51 5.63 -2.02
CA THR A 292 -3.60 6.63 -1.43
C THR A 292 -2.17 6.47 -1.96
N GLY A 293 -1.41 7.57 -2.00
CA GLY A 293 0.01 7.58 -2.35
C GLY A 293 0.33 7.59 -3.85
N THR A 294 1.64 7.63 -4.16
CA THR A 294 2.19 7.58 -5.52
C THR A 294 3.40 6.63 -5.54
N PRO A 295 3.32 5.44 -6.18
CA PRO A 295 2.17 4.92 -6.92
C PRO A 295 0.97 4.60 -6.00
N PRO A 296 -0.27 4.65 -6.53
CA PRO A 296 -1.48 4.46 -5.74
C PRO A 296 -1.58 3.04 -5.16
N ALA A 297 -1.91 2.94 -3.87
CA ALA A 297 -2.17 1.69 -3.16
C ALA A 297 -3.49 1.76 -2.39
N LEU A 298 -4.10 0.61 -2.09
CA LEU A 298 -5.37 0.53 -1.36
C LEU A 298 -5.18 0.78 0.15
N ALA A 299 -5.98 1.68 0.71
CA ALA A 299 -6.12 1.89 2.15
C ALA A 299 -7.58 1.69 2.57
N ALA A 300 -7.81 0.94 3.65
CA ALA A 300 -9.11 0.73 4.25
C ALA A 300 -9.23 1.44 5.59
N TYR A 301 -10.36 2.10 5.82
CA TYR A 301 -10.70 2.79 7.06
C TYR A 301 -11.89 2.09 7.67
N VAL A 302 -11.73 1.56 8.88
CA VAL A 302 -12.73 0.70 9.53
C VAL A 302 -13.17 1.27 10.87
N VAL A 303 -14.46 1.17 11.17
CA VAL A 303 -15.03 1.53 12.47
C VAL A 303 -15.44 0.24 13.18
N PRO A 304 -14.90 -0.06 14.38
CA PRO A 304 -15.27 -1.24 15.14
C PRO A 304 -16.73 -1.19 15.61
N ARG A 305 -17.35 -2.36 15.70
CA ARG A 305 -18.68 -2.52 16.32
C ARG A 305 -18.53 -2.57 17.83
N LEU A 306 -19.03 -1.55 18.52
CA LEU A 306 -19.06 -1.51 19.99
C LEU A 306 -20.11 -2.50 20.55
N PRO A 307 -19.88 -3.08 21.74
CA PRO A 307 -20.90 -3.86 22.45
C PRO A 307 -22.15 -3.02 22.75
N ALA A 308 -23.30 -3.67 22.89
CA ALA A 308 -24.55 -2.99 23.25
C ALA A 308 -24.43 -2.32 24.64
N GLY A 309 -24.73 -1.02 24.72
CA GLY A 309 -24.73 -0.24 25.97
C GLY A 309 -23.65 0.85 26.09
N THR A 310 -22.76 0.99 25.10
CA THR A 310 -21.70 2.02 25.08
C THR A 310 -22.21 3.33 24.44
N GLU A 311 -22.38 4.41 25.21
CA GLU A 311 -22.77 5.72 24.67
C GLU A 311 -21.54 6.56 24.24
N SER A 312 -21.50 7.02 22.98
CA SER A 312 -20.48 7.98 22.50
C SER A 312 -20.91 9.42 22.79
N GLY A 313 -20.45 9.98 23.92
CA GLY A 313 -20.76 11.35 24.33
C GLY A 313 -20.08 12.44 23.49
N ARG A 314 -20.81 13.52 23.15
CA ARG A 314 -20.28 14.75 22.53
C ARG A 314 -19.84 15.75 23.62
N LEU A 315 -18.66 16.34 23.50
CA LEU A 315 -18.22 17.49 24.33
C LEU A 315 -18.08 18.75 23.46
N ALA A 316 -18.64 19.86 23.96
CA ALA A 316 -18.44 21.22 23.47
C ALA A 316 -18.00 22.09 24.65
N VAL A 317 -16.90 22.83 24.55
CA VAL A 317 -16.40 23.70 25.65
C VAL A 317 -15.89 25.05 25.12
N LYS A 318 -16.25 26.12 25.85
CA LYS A 318 -15.76 27.52 25.69
C LYS A 318 -14.61 27.78 26.68
N ALA A 319 -13.53 28.42 26.21
CA ALA A 319 -12.34 28.75 27.01
C ALA A 319 -12.38 30.16 27.62
N ARG A 320 -11.70 30.36 28.78
CA ARG A 320 -11.29 31.66 29.35
C ARG A 320 -9.83 31.58 29.85
N ARG A 321 -9.03 32.58 29.49
CA ARG A 321 -7.61 32.78 29.87
C ARG A 321 -7.45 33.66 31.12
N ALA A 322 -6.38 33.46 31.87
CA ALA A 322 -5.80 34.45 32.81
C ALA A 322 -4.28 34.27 32.91
N ALA A 323 -3.57 35.37 33.20
CA ALA A 323 -2.16 35.63 32.91
C ALA A 323 -1.25 35.78 34.15
N GLY A 324 0.06 35.56 33.94
CA GLY A 324 1.16 36.40 34.49
C GLY A 324 2.01 35.86 35.66
N GLY A 325 3.35 35.96 35.50
CA GLY A 325 4.33 36.10 36.61
C GLY A 325 5.51 35.12 36.60
N ALA A 326 6.75 35.62 36.50
CA ALA A 326 8.01 34.87 36.38
C ALA A 326 8.88 34.94 37.65
N ALA A 327 9.66 33.87 37.93
CA ALA A 327 11.13 33.88 38.09
C ALA A 327 11.71 32.74 39.00
N GLN A 328 12.84 32.21 38.50
CA GLN A 328 14.04 31.65 39.16
C GLN A 328 14.12 30.16 39.58
N ALA A 329 15.25 29.56 39.20
CA ALA A 329 15.53 28.13 39.04
C ALA A 329 16.53 27.57 40.06
N ASP A 330 16.53 26.23 40.09
CA ASP A 330 17.55 25.27 40.56
C ASP A 330 17.81 25.10 42.06
N ALA A 331 17.13 24.10 42.63
CA ALA A 331 17.74 22.86 43.16
C ALA A 331 16.61 21.96 43.70
N ALA A 332 16.27 20.85 43.02
CA ALA A 332 15.30 19.90 43.54
C ALA A 332 15.98 18.88 44.47
N ASP A 333 15.59 18.94 45.73
CA ASP A 333 16.05 18.14 46.86
C ASP A 333 15.58 16.67 46.73
N ASP A 334 16.47 15.69 46.92
CA ASP A 334 16.16 14.24 46.92
C ASP A 334 15.08 13.88 47.98
N ALA A 335 14.85 14.76 48.96
CA ALA A 335 13.84 14.62 50.00
C ALA A 335 12.38 14.70 49.50
N ALA A 336 12.14 15.25 48.30
CA ALA A 336 10.80 15.43 47.73
C ALA A 336 10.45 14.39 46.63
N ALA A 337 11.27 13.35 46.45
CA ALA A 337 11.06 12.31 45.46
C ALA A 337 9.82 11.44 45.79
N ILE A 338 8.97 11.19 44.79
CA ILE A 338 7.77 10.37 44.91
C ILE A 338 8.06 8.99 44.30
N ALA A 339 7.97 7.94 45.12
CA ALA A 339 8.11 6.56 44.63
C ALA A 339 6.88 6.15 43.81
N LEU A 340 7.09 5.54 42.64
CA LEU A 340 6.01 5.04 41.81
C LEU A 340 5.66 3.58 42.19
N PRO A 341 4.37 3.27 42.42
CA PRO A 341 3.90 1.91 42.65
C PRO A 341 3.76 1.10 41.34
N GLY A 342 4.10 -0.20 41.39
CA GLY A 342 3.85 -1.17 40.31
C GLY A 342 4.88 -1.15 39.17
N GLY A 343 5.89 -2.03 39.22
CA GLY A 343 7.07 -1.98 38.35
C GLY A 343 7.21 -3.08 37.28
N THR A 344 6.15 -3.81 36.92
CA THR A 344 6.26 -4.87 35.90
C THR A 344 5.12 -4.81 34.91
N VAL A 345 5.46 -4.51 33.66
CA VAL A 345 4.61 -4.70 32.49
C VAL A 345 5.28 -5.76 31.63
N ASP A 346 4.56 -6.83 31.31
CA ASP A 346 4.99 -7.79 30.29
C ASP A 346 4.67 -7.17 28.93
N PRO A 347 5.68 -6.68 28.17
CA PRO A 347 5.43 -5.86 27.01
C PRO A 347 4.72 -6.67 25.93
N ALA A 348 3.58 -6.18 25.49
CA ALA A 348 2.85 -6.79 24.38
C ALA A 348 3.69 -6.73 23.09
N PRO A 349 3.45 -7.63 22.11
CA PRO A 349 4.05 -7.52 20.78
C PRO A 349 3.76 -6.13 20.20
N MET A 350 4.82 -5.34 19.96
CA MET A 350 4.70 -3.93 19.58
C MET A 350 4.15 -3.76 18.17
N LEU A 351 2.83 -3.71 18.00
CA LEU A 351 2.23 -3.69 16.66
C LEU A 351 1.04 -2.76 16.43
N ALA A 352 0.66 -1.88 17.36
CA ALA A 352 -0.40 -0.91 17.04
C ALA A 352 -0.23 0.46 17.72
N ARG A 353 0.09 1.49 16.94
CA ARG A 353 0.02 2.89 17.40
C ARG A 353 -1.45 3.30 17.52
N GLN A 354 -1.99 3.29 18.73
CA GLN A 354 -3.41 3.61 18.95
C GLN A 354 -3.53 4.94 19.68
N SER A 355 -3.99 5.96 18.96
CA SER A 355 -4.19 7.30 19.52
C SER A 355 -5.58 7.42 20.12
N HIS A 356 -5.66 7.90 21.36
CA HIS A 356 -6.92 8.17 22.03
C HIS A 356 -7.02 9.63 22.46
N ARG A 357 -8.03 10.35 21.96
CA ARG A 357 -8.18 11.80 22.16
C ARG A 357 -9.24 12.19 23.20
N ARG A 358 -9.92 11.22 23.82
CA ARG A 358 -11.06 11.47 24.72
C ARG A 358 -10.92 10.79 26.07
N PHE A 359 -10.34 11.48 27.03
CA PHE A 359 -10.19 10.93 28.37
C PHE A 359 -11.48 11.07 29.18
N LYS A 360 -11.73 10.13 30.07
CA LYS A 360 -12.72 10.30 31.14
C LYS A 360 -12.34 11.50 32.00
N ALA A 361 -13.34 12.18 32.54
CA ALA A 361 -13.15 13.25 33.51
C ALA A 361 -12.71 12.75 34.90
N GLU A 362 -12.63 11.43 35.10
CA GLU A 362 -12.19 10.81 36.35
C GLU A 362 -10.66 10.92 36.52
N PRO A 363 -10.16 11.16 37.75
CA PRO A 363 -8.73 11.17 38.01
C PRO A 363 -8.05 9.83 37.65
N VAL A 364 -6.83 9.90 37.12
CA VAL A 364 -5.98 8.73 36.90
C VAL A 364 -5.32 8.34 38.23
N SER A 365 -5.28 7.06 38.60
CA SER A 365 -4.57 6.64 39.81
C SER A 365 -3.05 6.67 39.62
N LEU A 366 -2.30 6.98 40.69
CA LEU A 366 -0.84 6.92 40.68
C LEU A 366 -0.30 5.53 40.32
N ASP A 367 -1.01 4.45 40.67
CA ASP A 367 -0.67 3.07 40.28
C ASP A 367 -0.70 2.86 38.75
N ARG A 368 -1.72 3.40 38.07
CA ARG A 368 -1.83 3.26 36.60
C ARG A 368 -0.77 4.08 35.89
N LEU A 369 -0.50 5.30 36.37
CA LEU A 369 0.57 6.13 35.85
C LEU A 369 1.96 5.53 36.12
N GLY A 370 2.16 4.98 37.33
CA GLY A 370 3.38 4.27 37.72
C GLY A 370 3.65 3.07 36.83
N ALA A 371 2.66 2.19 36.65
CA ALA A 371 2.75 1.04 35.76
C ALA A 371 3.04 1.45 34.30
N LEU A 372 2.44 2.54 33.80
CA LEU A 372 2.72 3.06 32.47
C LEU A 372 4.15 3.60 32.35
N LEU A 373 4.66 4.28 33.37
CA LEU A 373 6.04 4.78 33.40
C LEU A 373 7.05 3.65 33.63
N ALA A 374 6.65 2.54 34.25
CA ALA A 374 7.48 1.35 34.42
C ALA A 374 7.80 0.69 33.07
N THR A 375 6.99 0.92 32.04
CA THR A 375 7.30 0.59 30.65
C THR A 375 8.58 1.29 30.13
N LEU A 376 9.00 2.38 30.78
CA LEU A 376 10.26 3.09 30.53
C LEU A 376 11.37 2.70 31.54
N CYS A 377 11.10 1.75 32.43
CA CYS A 377 12.10 1.21 33.36
C CYS A 377 12.65 -0.10 32.79
N GLY A 378 13.97 -0.30 32.90
CA GLY A 378 14.63 -1.49 32.36
C GLY A 378 13.98 -2.79 32.85
N ILE A 379 13.32 -3.52 31.95
CA ILE A 379 12.75 -4.84 32.24
C ILE A 379 13.89 -5.81 32.56
N ALA A 380 13.89 -6.41 33.75
CA ALA A 380 14.72 -7.57 34.02
C ALA A 380 13.92 -8.85 33.72
N VAL A 381 14.47 -9.74 32.88
CA VAL A 381 13.99 -11.12 32.75
C VAL A 381 14.96 -11.99 33.54
N ASP A 382 14.47 -12.64 34.60
CA ASP A 382 15.09 -13.74 35.36
C ASP A 382 16.62 -13.91 35.22
N GLY A 383 17.38 -12.93 35.72
CA GLY A 383 18.83 -13.08 35.91
C GLY A 383 19.72 -13.08 34.67
N ALA A 384 19.21 -12.74 33.48
CA ALA A 384 20.02 -12.55 32.27
C ALA A 384 20.10 -11.06 31.87
N PRO A 385 21.27 -10.54 31.44
CA PRO A 385 21.33 -9.21 30.85
C PRO A 385 20.51 -9.19 29.55
N LEU A 386 19.61 -8.21 29.43
CA LEU A 386 18.80 -8.02 28.22
C LEU A 386 19.69 -7.86 26.98
N PRO A 387 19.32 -8.46 25.83
CA PRO A 387 20.02 -8.20 24.59
C PRO A 387 19.70 -6.77 24.11
N LYS A 388 20.74 -6.02 23.73
CA LYS A 388 20.75 -4.57 23.43
C LYS A 388 19.70 -4.07 22.40
N HIS A 389 19.01 -4.95 21.70
CA HIS A 389 17.98 -4.63 20.70
C HIS A 389 16.54 -4.54 21.27
N ARG A 390 16.34 -4.77 22.59
CA ARG A 390 15.00 -4.84 23.20
C ARG A 390 14.55 -3.65 24.04
N TYR A 391 15.33 -2.60 24.28
CA TYR A 391 14.89 -1.44 25.09
C TYR A 391 15.46 -0.09 24.66
N PRO A 392 14.67 1.01 24.76
CA PRO A 392 15.14 2.37 24.97
C PRO A 392 15.02 2.72 26.47
N SER A 393 16.04 3.34 27.07
CA SER A 393 16.14 3.73 28.50
C SER A 393 16.47 2.61 29.51
N ALA A 394 17.76 2.38 29.73
CA ALA A 394 18.33 1.84 30.98
C ALA A 394 19.87 1.94 30.94
N GLY A 395 20.43 3.10 31.31
CA GLY A 395 21.87 3.25 31.51
C GLY A 395 22.37 4.68 31.39
N SER A 396 23.49 4.96 32.04
CA SER A 396 24.16 6.28 32.18
C SER A 396 24.72 6.87 30.88
N LEU A 397 24.24 6.44 29.71
CA LEU A 397 24.80 6.76 28.38
C LEU A 397 23.73 7.07 27.32
N TYR A 398 22.44 7.19 27.66
CA TYR A 398 21.37 7.34 26.65
C TYR A 398 20.64 8.69 26.72
N PRO A 399 20.28 9.29 25.56
CA PRO A 399 19.97 10.71 25.46
C PRO A 399 18.48 11.05 25.67
N LEU A 400 17.68 10.22 26.35
CA LEU A 400 16.24 10.51 26.53
C LEU A 400 15.79 10.50 27.97
N GLU A 401 15.02 11.52 28.31
CA GLU A 401 14.38 11.71 29.60
C GLU A 401 12.87 11.89 29.43
N ALA A 402 12.09 11.35 30.38
CA ALA A 402 10.65 11.57 30.43
C ALA A 402 10.30 12.58 31.53
N ILE A 403 9.58 13.64 31.15
CA ILE A 403 8.98 14.62 32.06
C ILE A 403 7.47 14.42 32.04
N VAL A 404 6.86 14.28 33.21
CA VAL A 404 5.43 14.12 33.41
C VAL A 404 4.84 15.42 33.91
N LEU A 405 3.91 15.98 33.16
CA LEU A 405 3.17 17.19 33.49
C LEU A 405 1.79 16.80 33.99
N VAL A 406 1.40 17.31 35.15
CA VAL A 406 0.14 16.97 35.82
C VAL A 406 -0.70 18.23 35.97
N GLY A 407 -1.94 18.17 35.46
CA GLY A 407 -2.96 19.22 35.61
C GLY A 407 -3.52 19.28 37.04
N ARG A 408 -4.47 20.19 37.29
CA ARG A 408 -5.05 20.40 38.64
C ARG A 408 -5.76 19.15 39.16
N GLU A 409 -5.14 18.44 40.11
CA GLU A 409 -5.67 17.27 40.85
C GLU A 409 -6.22 16.14 39.96
N THR A 410 -5.67 16.01 38.75
CA THR A 410 -6.12 15.04 37.76
C THR A 410 -5.47 13.66 37.89
N VAL A 411 -4.39 13.55 38.68
CA VAL A 411 -3.76 12.28 39.05
C VAL A 411 -3.89 12.12 40.56
N ALA A 412 -4.65 11.11 41.00
CA ALA A 412 -4.90 10.88 42.42
C ALA A 412 -3.59 10.51 43.14
N GLY A 413 -3.21 11.29 44.15
CA GLY A 413 -1.98 11.09 44.93
C GLY A 413 -0.75 11.84 44.39
N LEU A 414 -0.90 12.67 43.36
CA LEU A 414 0.17 13.48 42.78
C LEU A 414 -0.30 14.94 42.63
N ALA A 415 0.49 15.89 43.15
CA ALA A 415 0.15 17.31 43.02
C ALA A 415 0.29 17.81 41.57
N ALA A 416 -0.39 18.90 41.24
CA ALA A 416 -0.21 19.54 39.94
C ALA A 416 1.20 20.11 39.82
N GLY A 417 1.89 19.86 38.71
CA GLY A 417 3.28 20.26 38.54
C GLY A 417 3.98 19.52 37.41
N ALA A 418 5.28 19.76 37.27
CA ALA A 418 6.16 19.05 36.36
C ALA A 418 7.11 18.15 37.14
N TYR A 419 7.24 16.91 36.70
CA TYR A 419 8.04 15.89 37.38
C TYR A 419 8.96 15.20 36.39
N ARG A 420 10.24 15.12 36.70
CA ARG A 420 11.18 14.27 35.97
C ARG A 420 11.06 12.83 36.43
N HIS A 421 10.98 11.88 35.51
CA HIS A 421 11.01 10.45 35.83
C HIS A 421 12.46 9.95 35.97
N ASP A 422 12.87 9.60 37.19
CA ASP A 422 14.09 8.83 37.48
C ASP A 422 13.80 7.35 37.22
N ALA A 423 14.00 6.93 35.97
CA ALA A 423 13.73 5.56 35.53
C ALA A 423 14.54 4.49 36.29
N PRO A 424 15.85 4.66 36.56
CA PRO A 424 16.62 3.69 37.36
C PRO A 424 16.07 3.43 38.76
N ARG A 425 15.53 4.45 39.43
CA ARG A 425 14.97 4.33 40.78
C ARG A 425 13.45 4.18 40.79
N HIS A 426 12.82 4.29 39.63
CA HIS A 426 11.37 4.35 39.42
C HIS A 426 10.69 5.37 40.34
N ARG A 427 11.11 6.63 40.24
CA ARG A 427 10.61 7.75 41.05
C ARG A 427 10.32 8.98 40.20
N LEU A 428 9.41 9.83 40.67
CA LEU A 428 9.18 11.16 40.13
C LEU A 428 9.91 12.19 41.01
N LEU A 429 10.75 13.00 40.38
CA LEU A 429 11.46 14.12 40.98
C LEU A 429 10.77 15.42 40.58
N PRO A 430 10.25 16.23 41.53
CA PRO A 430 9.61 17.49 41.18
C PRO A 430 10.62 18.44 40.54
N LEU A 431 10.21 19.10 39.44
CA LEU A 431 10.97 20.20 38.87
C LEU A 431 10.59 21.50 39.58
N ALA A 432 11.57 22.38 39.81
CA ALA A 432 11.39 23.63 40.56
C ALA A 432 10.48 24.66 39.87
N THR A 433 9.89 24.33 38.71
CA THR A 433 9.05 25.23 37.93
C THR A 433 7.72 25.50 38.62
N SER A 434 7.55 26.73 39.08
CA SER A 434 6.47 27.19 39.96
C SER A 434 5.17 27.63 39.25
N ALA A 435 5.02 27.40 37.95
CA ALA A 435 3.84 27.86 37.23
C ALA A 435 2.99 26.70 36.69
N SER A 436 1.97 26.34 37.47
CA SER A 436 0.87 25.48 37.01
C SER A 436 0.30 26.03 35.68
N GLY A 437 0.59 25.35 34.56
CA GLY A 437 -0.05 25.57 33.26
C GLY A 437 0.63 26.51 32.26
N GLN A 438 1.80 27.11 32.55
CA GLN A 438 2.50 27.97 31.57
C GLN A 438 3.00 27.20 30.33
N TRP A 439 3.21 25.89 30.45
CA TRP A 439 3.61 25.02 29.34
C TRP A 439 2.47 24.67 28.37
N ILE A 440 1.19 24.90 28.74
CA ILE A 440 0.04 24.53 27.89
C ILE A 440 0.06 25.30 26.56
N GLU A 441 0.45 26.58 26.61
CA GLU A 441 0.47 27.44 25.42
C GLU A 441 1.51 26.99 24.39
N ALA A 442 2.60 26.34 24.83
CA ALA A 442 3.63 25.80 23.94
C ALA A 442 3.11 24.67 23.03
N PHE A 443 1.97 24.04 23.38
CA PHE A 443 1.34 23.00 22.55
C PHE A 443 0.50 23.54 21.38
N GLY A 444 0.38 24.87 21.21
CA GLY A 444 -0.24 25.48 20.03
C GLY A 444 -1.67 24.99 19.78
N SER A 445 -1.92 24.41 18.60
CA SER A 445 -3.23 23.83 18.23
C SER A 445 -3.67 22.65 19.12
N SER A 446 -2.74 22.06 19.88
CA SER A 446 -3.00 20.96 20.81
C SER A 446 -3.16 21.43 22.27
N ALA A 447 -3.13 22.74 22.54
CA ALA A 447 -3.23 23.31 23.89
C ALA A 447 -4.52 22.89 24.61
N ASP A 448 -5.65 22.82 23.91
CA ASP A 448 -6.92 22.38 24.51
C ASP A 448 -6.88 20.92 24.98
N LEU A 449 -6.24 20.05 24.20
CA LEU A 449 -6.08 18.64 24.56
C LEU A 449 -5.08 18.48 25.71
N ALA A 450 -3.93 19.15 25.65
CA ALA A 450 -2.92 19.12 26.71
C ALA A 450 -3.45 19.70 28.04
N GLY A 451 -4.27 20.74 27.99
CA GLY A 451 -4.85 21.39 29.17
C GLY A 451 -6.00 20.62 29.81
N THR A 452 -6.64 19.69 29.09
CA THR A 452 -7.74 18.86 29.60
C THR A 452 -7.31 17.43 29.93
N ALA A 453 -6.15 16.98 29.43
CA ALA A 453 -5.61 15.66 29.72
C ALA A 453 -5.18 15.55 31.19
N PRO A 454 -5.50 14.44 31.87
CA PRO A 454 -5.05 14.22 33.23
C PRO A 454 -3.54 14.30 33.44
N PHE A 455 -2.76 13.85 32.46
CA PHE A 455 -1.30 14.03 32.45
C PHE A 455 -0.79 14.22 31.02
N THR A 456 0.41 14.77 30.88
CA THR A 456 1.15 14.83 29.61
C THR A 456 2.56 14.30 29.84
N ILE A 457 3.03 13.39 29.00
CA ILE A 457 4.41 12.89 29.02
C ILE A 457 5.18 13.62 27.92
N VAL A 458 6.27 14.29 28.27
CA VAL A 458 7.20 14.96 27.35
C VAL A 458 8.51 14.19 27.36
N LEU A 459 8.93 13.72 26.18
CA LEU A 459 10.23 13.11 25.99
C LEU A 459 11.23 14.19 25.57
N VAL A 460 12.30 14.31 26.34
CA VAL A 460 13.36 15.31 26.20
C VAL A 460 14.64 14.62 25.76
N ALA A 461 15.21 15.11 24.66
CA ALA A 461 16.49 14.69 24.14
C ALA A 461 17.63 15.45 24.84
N ASP A 462 18.59 14.74 25.40
CA ASP A 462 19.90 15.24 25.85
C ASP A 462 20.96 14.79 24.86
N THR A 463 21.39 15.66 23.94
CA THR A 463 22.30 15.28 22.86
C THR A 463 23.73 15.03 23.32
N ALA A 464 24.14 15.63 24.45
CA ALA A 464 25.53 15.65 24.89
C ALA A 464 26.21 14.26 25.02
N PRO A 465 25.54 13.20 25.54
CA PRO A 465 26.15 11.87 25.67
C PRO A 465 26.41 11.17 24.33
N VAL A 466 25.71 11.56 23.26
CA VAL A 466 25.72 10.88 21.96
C VAL A 466 26.33 11.73 20.84
N THR A 467 26.58 13.02 21.07
CA THR A 467 27.24 13.92 20.10
C THR A 467 28.59 13.37 19.64
N ALA A 468 29.40 12.80 20.52
CA ALA A 468 30.70 12.23 20.14
C ALA A 468 30.60 10.98 19.22
N LEU A 469 29.42 10.33 19.17
CA LEU A 469 29.17 9.10 18.40
C LEU A 469 28.44 9.37 17.09
N TYR A 470 27.53 10.34 17.08
CA TYR A 470 26.63 10.61 15.95
C TYR A 470 26.82 12.00 15.33
N ASP A 471 27.65 12.85 15.93
CA ASP A 471 27.96 14.20 15.45
C ASP A 471 26.66 14.98 15.14
N ASP A 472 26.55 15.56 13.94
CA ASP A 472 25.34 16.27 13.47
C ASP A 472 24.04 15.43 13.49
N ARG A 473 24.15 14.08 13.49
CA ARG A 473 22.99 13.15 13.51
C ARG A 473 22.51 12.78 14.91
N ALA A 474 23.15 13.29 15.97
CA ALA A 474 22.76 13.02 17.36
C ALA A 474 21.28 13.36 17.63
N ARG A 475 20.77 14.44 17.03
CA ARG A 475 19.37 14.86 17.16
C ARG A 475 18.39 13.89 16.48
N ASP A 476 18.72 13.43 15.27
CA ASP A 476 17.88 12.49 14.53
C ASP A 476 17.78 11.14 15.25
N PHE A 477 18.89 10.71 15.86
CA PHE A 477 18.93 9.54 16.72
C PHE A 477 17.98 9.70 17.93
N CYS A 478 18.04 10.83 18.63
CA CYS A 478 17.14 11.09 19.76
C CYS A 478 15.66 11.13 19.35
N LEU A 479 15.35 11.66 18.16
CA LEU A 479 13.99 11.69 17.61
C LEU A 479 13.46 10.28 17.30
N LEU A 480 14.29 9.41 16.75
CA LEU A 480 13.94 8.00 16.50
C LEU A 480 13.64 7.28 17.81
N GLU A 481 14.53 7.44 18.79
CA GLU A 481 14.37 6.85 20.12
C GLU A 481 13.11 7.37 20.83
N ALA A 482 12.79 8.66 20.68
CA ALA A 482 11.60 9.26 21.28
C ALA A 482 10.31 8.73 20.62
N GLY A 483 10.33 8.55 19.29
CA GLY A 483 9.22 7.92 18.57
C GLY A 483 8.99 6.47 19.02
N TYR A 484 10.07 5.74 19.28
CA TYR A 484 10.00 4.35 19.75
C TYR A 484 9.49 4.25 21.20
N ALA A 485 9.98 5.09 22.11
CA ALA A 485 9.45 5.17 23.48
C ALA A 485 7.97 5.60 23.50
N GLY A 486 7.57 6.56 22.65
CA GLY A 486 6.17 6.95 22.50
C GLY A 486 5.29 5.80 21.99
N GLN A 487 5.78 5.02 21.03
CA GLN A 487 5.07 3.84 20.53
C GLN A 487 4.87 2.78 21.63
N LEU A 488 5.89 2.55 22.45
CA LEU A 488 5.83 1.59 23.54
C LEU A 488 4.77 2.01 24.58
N LEU A 489 4.81 3.26 25.03
CA LEU A 489 3.80 3.82 25.94
C LEU A 489 2.38 3.69 25.39
N MET A 490 2.18 4.00 24.10
CA MET A 490 0.87 3.90 23.44
C MET A 490 0.37 2.46 23.30
N THR A 491 1.28 1.50 23.17
CA THR A 491 0.96 0.06 23.08
C THR A 491 0.50 -0.49 24.42
N GLU A 492 1.15 -0.08 25.52
CA GLU A 492 0.87 -0.60 26.86
C GLU A 492 -0.29 0.11 27.56
N ALA A 493 -0.55 1.39 27.25
CA ALA A 493 -1.59 2.18 27.90
C ALA A 493 -2.99 1.50 27.93
N PRO A 494 -3.48 0.84 26.85
CA PRO A 494 -4.73 0.10 26.86
C PRO A 494 -4.84 -0.99 27.94
N ALA A 495 -3.74 -1.69 28.24
CA ALA A 495 -3.73 -2.75 29.25
C ALA A 495 -4.00 -2.19 30.66
N LEU A 496 -3.68 -0.92 30.85
CA LEU A 496 -3.83 -0.16 32.10
C LEU A 496 -5.12 0.68 32.15
N ASP A 497 -6.04 0.48 31.19
CA ASP A 497 -7.24 1.30 30.98
C ASP A 497 -6.92 2.79 30.77
N LEU A 498 -5.77 3.07 30.15
CA LEU A 498 -5.33 4.39 29.76
C LEU A 498 -5.37 4.54 28.23
N GLY A 499 -5.54 5.77 27.78
CA GLY A 499 -5.36 6.16 26.39
C GLY A 499 -4.29 7.24 26.30
N LEU A 500 -3.55 7.27 25.20
CA LEU A 500 -2.54 8.30 24.91
C LEU A 500 -2.79 8.93 23.54
N CYS A 501 -2.55 10.24 23.43
CA CYS A 501 -2.55 10.97 22.17
C CYS A 501 -1.24 11.71 21.97
N PRO A 502 -0.50 11.43 20.87
CA PRO A 502 0.62 12.25 20.46
C PRO A 502 0.19 13.70 20.24
N LEU A 503 0.96 14.64 20.77
CA LEU A 503 0.79 16.07 20.58
C LEU A 503 1.77 16.52 19.49
N GLY A 504 1.24 16.96 18.36
CA GLY A 504 2.04 17.41 17.21
C GLY A 504 2.24 18.92 17.23
N GLY A 505 3.36 19.38 16.64
CA GLY A 505 3.58 20.80 16.31
C GLY A 505 3.72 21.74 17.50
N PHE A 506 4.21 21.25 18.65
CA PHE A 506 4.49 22.10 19.81
C PHE A 506 5.81 22.86 19.63
N ASP A 507 5.89 24.06 20.20
CA ASP A 507 7.10 24.89 20.23
C ASP A 507 8.07 24.32 21.27
N ALA A 508 9.07 23.57 20.80
CA ALA A 508 10.07 22.93 21.65
C ALA A 508 10.89 23.93 22.46
N ALA A 509 11.17 25.12 21.93
CA ALA A 509 11.96 26.14 22.62
C ALA A 509 11.13 26.80 23.74
N ALA A 510 9.87 27.13 23.46
CA ALA A 510 8.95 27.65 24.48
C ALA A 510 8.68 26.61 25.58
N LEU A 511 8.53 25.33 25.21
CA LEU A 511 8.33 24.24 26.15
C LEU A 511 9.59 23.99 27.00
N ALA A 512 10.79 24.02 26.40
CA ALA A 512 12.06 23.90 27.13
C ALA A 512 12.23 25.03 28.14
N ALA A 513 11.97 26.27 27.73
CA ALA A 513 12.02 27.45 28.60
C ALA A 513 11.00 27.35 29.75
N GLY A 514 9.77 26.93 29.46
CA GLY A 514 8.72 26.74 30.46
C GLY A 514 9.00 25.61 31.47
N LEU A 515 9.81 24.63 31.08
CA LEU A 515 10.26 23.51 31.93
C LEU A 515 11.61 23.77 32.61
N GLY A 516 12.27 24.89 32.33
CA GLY A 516 13.59 25.21 32.88
C GLY A 516 14.70 24.28 32.38
N LEU A 517 14.61 23.83 31.12
CA LEU A 517 15.62 22.96 30.51
C LEU A 517 16.76 23.80 29.90
N GLY A 518 18.00 23.32 30.01
CA GLY A 518 19.17 23.94 29.36
C GLY A 518 19.18 23.72 27.84
N GLU A 519 20.05 24.44 27.11
CA GLU A 519 20.10 24.45 25.63
C GLU A 519 20.31 23.06 24.99
N GLU A 520 21.01 22.16 25.68
CA GLU A 520 21.28 20.78 25.23
C GLU A 520 20.11 19.80 25.48
N ARG A 521 19.06 20.22 26.19
CA ARG A 521 17.91 19.38 26.59
C ARG A 521 16.63 19.85 25.90
N LEU A 522 16.30 19.21 24.79
CA LEU A 522 15.23 19.63 23.90
C LEU A 522 14.01 18.70 23.96
N PRO A 523 12.80 19.22 24.20
CA PRO A 523 11.56 18.47 24.01
C PRO A 523 11.42 18.01 22.56
N VAL A 524 11.33 16.70 22.34
CA VAL A 524 11.28 16.09 20.99
C VAL A 524 10.00 15.32 20.73
N HIS A 525 9.29 14.89 21.77
CA HIS A 525 8.00 14.21 21.63
C HIS A 525 7.10 14.50 22.84
N ALA A 526 5.78 14.51 22.64
CA ALA A 526 4.84 14.69 23.73
C ALA A 526 3.54 13.90 23.52
N LEU A 527 2.96 13.40 24.61
CA LEU A 527 1.77 12.56 24.63
C LEU A 527 0.83 13.05 25.74
N ALA A 528 -0.38 13.45 25.40
CA ALA A 528 -1.46 13.65 26.36
C ALA A 528 -2.06 12.30 26.76
N GLY A 529 -2.40 12.10 28.03
CA GLY A 529 -2.90 10.83 28.53
C GLY A 529 -3.96 10.96 29.61
N GLY A 530 -4.81 9.93 29.70
CA GLY A 530 -5.87 9.86 30.68
C GLY A 530 -6.62 8.52 30.68
N ALA A 531 -7.53 8.35 31.63
CA ALA A 531 -8.34 7.15 31.76
C ALA A 531 -9.33 7.02 30.58
N ILE A 532 -9.59 5.79 30.14
CA ILE A 532 -10.54 5.50 29.05
C ILE A 532 -11.64 4.55 29.51
N GLU A 533 -12.66 4.35 28.67
CA GLU A 533 -13.70 3.36 28.92
C GLU A 533 -13.16 1.94 28.72
N PRO A 534 -13.47 0.99 29.63
CA PRO A 534 -13.04 -0.40 29.48
C PRO A 534 -13.46 -1.04 28.14
N GLY A 535 -14.58 -0.64 27.55
CA GLY A 535 -14.99 -1.13 26.22
C GLY A 535 -13.99 -0.83 25.11
N TRP A 536 -13.37 0.37 25.12
CA TRP A 536 -12.30 0.73 24.18
C TRP A 536 -11.04 -0.10 24.41
N SER A 537 -10.67 -0.28 25.67
CA SER A 537 -9.54 -1.14 26.03
C SER A 537 -9.76 -2.61 25.61
N ALA A 538 -11.01 -3.10 25.64
CA ALA A 538 -11.35 -4.45 25.25
C ALA A 538 -11.28 -4.66 23.73
N ILE A 539 -11.67 -3.66 22.92
CA ILE A 539 -11.53 -3.70 21.45
C ILE A 539 -10.07 -3.75 21.04
N TRP A 540 -9.21 -2.99 21.73
CA TRP A 540 -7.78 -2.98 21.49
C TRP A 540 -7.08 -4.24 21.98
N ARG A 541 -7.62 -4.88 23.02
CA ARG A 541 -7.17 -6.17 23.55
C ARG A 541 -7.73 -7.38 22.79
N SER A 542 -8.87 -7.26 22.12
CA SER A 542 -9.49 -8.34 21.33
C SER A 542 -8.79 -8.49 19.97
N GLY A 543 -7.52 -8.83 19.99
CA GLY A 543 -7.00 -9.77 19.01
C GLY A 543 -7.75 -11.08 19.23
N THR A 544 -8.31 -11.66 18.18
CA THR A 544 -8.86 -13.02 18.26
C THR A 544 -7.82 -13.93 18.91
N ALA A 545 -8.26 -14.83 19.81
CA ALA A 545 -7.41 -15.78 20.52
C ALA A 545 -6.35 -16.40 19.58
N GLY A 546 -5.14 -15.84 19.59
CA GLY A 546 -4.21 -15.97 18.46
C GLY A 546 -3.16 -14.85 18.31
N GLY A 547 -3.26 -13.74 19.05
CA GLY A 547 -2.14 -12.79 19.19
C GLY A 547 -1.99 -11.70 18.10
N ASP A 548 -2.82 -11.71 17.07
CA ASP A 548 -2.79 -10.70 16.00
C ASP A 548 -3.68 -9.48 16.30
N SER A 549 -3.25 -8.29 15.86
CA SER A 549 -4.01 -7.04 15.96
C SER A 549 -5.25 -7.03 15.05
N LEU A 550 -6.25 -6.18 15.33
CA LEU A 550 -7.47 -6.07 14.49
C LEU A 550 -7.15 -5.80 13.01
N PRO A 551 -6.23 -4.88 12.63
CA PRO A 551 -5.77 -4.73 11.25
C PRO A 551 -5.22 -6.02 10.62
N GLU A 552 -4.38 -6.78 11.33
CA GLU A 552 -3.79 -8.03 10.82
C GLU A 552 -4.84 -9.13 10.66
N ALA A 553 -5.75 -9.25 11.63
CA ALA A 553 -6.88 -10.17 11.56
C ALA A 553 -7.78 -9.85 10.36
N LEU A 554 -8.02 -8.57 10.07
CA LEU A 554 -8.81 -8.13 8.91
C LEU A 554 -8.07 -8.39 7.60
N ALA A 555 -6.76 -8.11 7.53
CA ALA A 555 -5.97 -8.41 6.34
C ALA A 555 -6.00 -9.91 6.02
N THR A 556 -5.81 -10.77 7.03
CA THR A 556 -5.94 -12.23 6.90
C THR A 556 -7.35 -12.65 6.49
N PHE A 557 -8.37 -12.05 7.09
CA PHE A 557 -9.77 -12.31 6.76
C PHE A 557 -10.10 -11.97 5.29
N LEU A 558 -9.56 -10.85 4.78
CA LEU A 558 -9.73 -10.42 3.40
C LEU A 558 -8.94 -11.31 2.43
N ALA A 559 -7.71 -11.70 2.76
CA ALA A 559 -6.88 -12.57 1.94
C ALA A 559 -7.54 -13.94 1.68
N GLY A 560 -8.36 -14.44 2.62
CA GLY A 560 -9.14 -15.67 2.43
C GLY A 560 -10.40 -15.52 1.57
N ARG A 561 -10.77 -14.30 1.14
CA ARG A 561 -12.07 -14.00 0.48
C ARG A 561 -11.95 -13.19 -0.80
N LEU A 562 -10.88 -12.43 -0.94
CA LEU A 562 -10.63 -11.52 -2.06
C LEU A 562 -9.31 -11.89 -2.75
N PRO A 563 -9.18 -11.61 -4.05
CA PRO A 563 -7.89 -11.67 -4.73
C PRO A 563 -6.81 -10.82 -4.02
N ALA A 564 -5.55 -11.25 -4.06
CA ALA A 564 -4.46 -10.57 -3.36
C ALA A 564 -4.33 -9.07 -3.71
N HIS A 565 -4.61 -8.67 -4.96
CA HIS A 565 -4.55 -7.28 -5.40
C HIS A 565 -5.69 -6.39 -4.87
N MET A 566 -6.73 -6.98 -4.26
CA MET A 566 -7.83 -6.26 -3.61
C MET A 566 -7.66 -6.17 -2.08
N VAL A 567 -6.65 -6.81 -1.51
CA VAL A 567 -6.37 -6.71 -0.07
C VAL A 567 -5.69 -5.34 0.19
N PRO A 568 -6.28 -4.47 1.03
CA PRO A 568 -5.69 -3.18 1.37
C PRO A 568 -4.32 -3.33 2.00
N ARG A 569 -3.39 -2.46 1.58
CA ARG A 569 -2.05 -2.36 2.18
C ARG A 569 -2.14 -1.82 3.61
N ASP A 570 -2.95 -0.79 3.79
CA ASP A 570 -3.11 -0.10 5.06
C ASP A 570 -4.53 -0.30 5.58
N ILE A 571 -4.69 -0.71 6.83
CA ILE A 571 -5.99 -0.82 7.51
C ILE A 571 -5.96 0.09 8.74
N VAL A 572 -6.68 1.20 8.66
CA VAL A 572 -6.74 2.26 9.68
C VAL A 572 -8.03 2.12 10.48
N VAL A 573 -7.90 1.93 11.79
CA VAL A 573 -9.05 1.86 12.70
C VAL A 573 -9.44 3.27 13.16
N LEU A 574 -10.71 3.63 12.95
CA LEU A 574 -11.29 4.92 13.34
C LEU A 574 -12.38 4.75 14.39
N GLU A 575 -12.58 5.76 15.24
CA GLU A 575 -13.75 5.83 16.13
C GLU A 575 -15.05 6.05 15.33
N ARG A 576 -14.98 6.79 14.21
CA ARG A 576 -16.08 7.03 13.28
C ARG A 576 -15.55 7.49 11.93
N LEU A 577 -16.34 7.30 10.88
CA LEU A 577 -16.03 7.91 9.58
C LEU A 577 -16.26 9.44 9.62
N PRO A 578 -15.38 10.24 9.00
CA PRO A 578 -15.62 11.67 8.83
C PRO A 578 -16.84 11.87 7.91
N LEU A 579 -17.76 12.74 8.32
CA LEU A 579 -18.97 13.06 7.57
C LEU A 579 -18.92 14.51 7.10
N SER A 580 -19.36 14.75 5.87
CA SER A 580 -19.64 16.08 5.31
C SER A 580 -20.82 16.74 6.01
N SER A 581 -21.05 18.04 5.76
CA SER A 581 -22.22 18.79 6.23
C SER A 581 -23.56 18.14 5.85
N ASN A 582 -23.59 17.34 4.79
CA ASN A 582 -24.77 16.63 4.31
C ASN A 582 -24.89 15.18 4.85
N GLY A 583 -24.04 14.79 5.81
CA GLY A 583 -24.10 13.46 6.44
C GLY A 583 -23.56 12.31 5.59
N LYS A 584 -22.97 12.58 4.42
CA LYS A 584 -22.23 11.58 3.62
C LYS A 584 -20.78 11.49 4.09
N VAL A 585 -20.15 10.31 3.97
CA VAL A 585 -18.72 10.13 4.23
C VAL A 585 -17.89 11.13 3.42
N ASP A 586 -17.07 11.91 4.12
CA ASP A 586 -16.11 12.82 3.52
C ASP A 586 -14.76 12.12 3.35
N ARG A 587 -14.57 11.51 2.18
CA ARG A 587 -13.33 10.80 1.83
C ARG A 587 -12.10 11.69 1.81
N LYS A 588 -12.25 13.02 1.63
CA LYS A 588 -11.13 13.97 1.65
C LYS A 588 -10.67 14.30 3.07
N ALA A 589 -11.55 14.11 4.04
CA ALA A 589 -11.26 14.31 5.46
C ALA A 589 -10.79 13.03 6.17
N LEU A 590 -10.62 11.92 5.43
CA LEU A 590 -9.98 10.73 5.96
C LEU A 590 -8.53 11.08 6.32
N PRO A 591 -8.03 10.67 7.50
CA PRO A 591 -6.64 10.92 7.86
C PRO A 591 -5.75 10.19 6.87
N GLU A 592 -4.64 10.79 6.46
CA GLU A 592 -3.64 10.03 5.71
C GLU A 592 -3.24 8.80 6.54
N PRO A 593 -3.13 7.61 5.93
CA PRO A 593 -2.59 6.45 6.61
C PRO A 593 -1.24 6.91 7.19
N GLY A 594 -1.11 6.92 8.52
CA GLY A 594 0.16 7.32 9.12
C GLY A 594 1.26 6.44 8.54
N PRO A 595 2.53 6.90 8.48
CA PRO A 595 3.61 5.97 8.25
C PRO A 595 3.53 4.97 9.39
N GLY A 596 2.98 3.79 9.10
CA GLY A 596 3.04 2.64 9.96
C GLY A 596 4.52 2.29 10.04
N ARG A 597 5.28 3.04 10.83
CA ARG A 597 6.63 2.68 11.20
C ARG A 597 6.46 1.42 12.03
N GLN A 598 6.53 0.29 11.34
CA GLN A 598 7.05 -0.94 11.93
C GLN A 598 8.30 -0.53 12.71
N ARG A 599 8.40 -1.03 13.94
CA ARG A 599 9.55 -0.84 14.81
C ARG A 599 10.81 -1.05 13.96
N VAL A 600 11.67 -0.04 13.85
CA VAL A 600 12.98 -0.18 13.18
C VAL A 600 13.81 -1.10 14.05
N VAL A 601 13.72 -2.41 13.79
CA VAL A 601 14.48 -3.42 14.53
C VAL A 601 15.92 -3.36 14.04
N ALA A 602 16.85 -3.05 14.93
CA ALA A 602 18.28 -3.06 14.61
C ALA A 602 18.77 -4.49 14.28
N PRO A 603 19.76 -4.65 13.40
CA PRO A 603 20.35 -5.96 13.09
C PRO A 603 20.97 -6.63 14.32
N ALA A 604 20.70 -7.92 14.48
CA ALA A 604 21.13 -8.73 15.62
C ALA A 604 22.49 -9.42 15.40
N ASN A 605 22.93 -9.56 14.14
CA ASN A 605 24.18 -10.22 13.77
C ASN A 605 24.84 -9.58 12.53
N ALA A 606 26.06 -9.99 12.21
CA ALA A 606 26.85 -9.40 11.12
C ALA A 606 26.24 -9.63 9.72
N VAL A 607 25.52 -10.74 9.51
CA VAL A 607 24.85 -11.03 8.23
C VAL A 607 23.66 -10.09 8.06
N GLU A 608 22.82 -9.95 9.08
CA GLU A 608 21.72 -8.97 9.11
C GLU A 608 22.23 -7.53 8.87
N THR A 609 23.34 -7.13 9.48
CA THR A 609 23.95 -5.81 9.26
C THR A 609 24.36 -5.59 7.80
N GLN A 610 24.96 -6.61 7.16
CA GLN A 610 25.37 -6.51 5.77
C GLN A 610 24.17 -6.52 4.81
N VAL A 611 23.15 -7.36 5.06
CA VAL A 611 21.92 -7.37 4.26
C VAL A 611 21.18 -6.03 4.36
N LEU A 612 21.04 -5.50 5.57
CA LEU A 612 20.40 -4.21 5.81
C LEU A 612 21.23 -3.04 5.21
N GLY A 613 22.56 -3.14 5.21
CA GLY A 613 23.43 -2.19 4.50
C GLY A 613 23.14 -2.15 3.00
N LEU A 614 22.98 -3.33 2.36
CA LEU A 614 22.60 -3.42 0.95
C LEU A 614 21.21 -2.84 0.67
N TRP A 615 20.26 -2.96 1.61
CA TRP A 615 18.95 -2.31 1.48
C TRP A 615 19.07 -0.79 1.51
N HIS A 616 19.86 -0.22 2.41
CA HIS A 616 20.09 1.23 2.45
C HIS A 616 20.73 1.74 1.15
N GLU A 617 21.70 1.02 0.59
CA GLU A 617 22.32 1.35 -0.70
C GLU A 617 21.32 1.35 -1.87
N LEU A 618 20.33 0.45 -1.84
CA LEU A 618 19.41 0.22 -2.96
C LEU A 618 18.11 1.01 -2.87
N LEU A 619 17.60 1.24 -1.67
CA LEU A 619 16.31 1.87 -1.43
C LEU A 619 16.48 3.35 -1.03
N GLY A 620 17.59 3.73 -0.39
CA GLY A 620 17.86 5.10 0.05
C GLY A 620 17.90 5.26 1.58
N ASP A 621 18.23 6.48 2.01
CA ASP A 621 18.63 6.85 3.40
C ASP A 621 17.45 7.03 4.38
N HIS A 622 16.37 6.27 4.22
CA HIS A 622 15.28 6.20 5.20
C HIS A 622 15.66 5.24 6.35
N ALA A 623 15.12 5.49 7.55
CA ALA A 623 15.34 4.62 8.72
C ALA A 623 14.69 3.23 8.50
N LEU A 624 15.48 2.27 7.98
CA LEU A 624 15.07 0.89 7.71
C LEU A 624 15.58 -0.07 8.80
N GLY A 625 14.75 -1.01 9.22
CA GLY A 625 15.04 -2.08 10.18
C GLY A 625 15.01 -3.48 9.56
N VAL A 626 15.50 -4.47 10.29
CA VAL A 626 15.64 -5.85 9.76
C VAL A 626 14.33 -6.63 9.60
N GLU A 627 13.22 -6.06 10.06
CA GLU A 627 11.87 -6.63 9.90
C GLU A 627 11.03 -5.87 8.87
N ASP A 628 11.57 -4.81 8.27
CA ASP A 628 10.82 -4.03 7.29
C ASP A 628 10.55 -4.85 6.05
N ASN A 629 9.30 -4.80 5.57
CA ASN A 629 8.93 -5.46 4.35
C ASN A 629 9.52 -4.75 3.13
N PHE A 630 10.16 -5.52 2.24
CA PHE A 630 10.91 -5.03 1.09
C PHE A 630 10.08 -4.12 0.17
N PHE A 631 8.86 -4.51 -0.14
CA PHE A 631 7.99 -3.72 -1.01
C PHE A 631 7.39 -2.52 -0.28
N ALA A 632 7.13 -2.66 1.03
CA ALA A 632 6.65 -1.55 1.84
C ALA A 632 7.70 -0.44 1.96
N ALA A 633 8.98 -0.80 1.99
CA ALA A 633 10.15 0.07 2.03
C ALA A 633 10.48 0.78 0.70
N GLY A 634 9.58 0.72 -0.30
CA GLY A 634 9.80 1.30 -1.63
C GLY A 634 10.53 0.35 -2.59
N GLY A 635 10.77 -0.89 -2.19
CA GLY A 635 11.27 -1.94 -3.06
C GLY A 635 10.27 -2.28 -4.17
N ASN A 636 10.80 -2.66 -5.32
CA ASN A 636 10.05 -3.14 -6.47
C ASN A 636 10.85 -4.27 -7.12
N SER A 637 10.32 -4.88 -8.19
CA SER A 637 10.99 -6.00 -8.85
C SER A 637 12.41 -5.66 -9.34
N LEU A 638 12.67 -4.41 -9.74
CA LEU A 638 14.01 -3.98 -10.18
C LEU A 638 14.98 -3.89 -9.00
N THR A 639 14.58 -3.30 -7.88
CA THR A 639 15.43 -3.25 -6.69
C THR A 639 15.58 -4.61 -6.03
N ALA A 640 14.58 -5.50 -6.12
CA ALA A 640 14.68 -6.90 -5.66
C ALA A 640 15.73 -7.69 -6.43
N MET A 641 15.79 -7.51 -7.75
CA MET A 641 16.79 -8.15 -8.61
C MET A 641 18.20 -7.63 -8.35
N ARG A 642 18.34 -6.31 -8.14
CA ARG A 642 19.63 -5.70 -7.72
C ARG A 642 20.06 -6.21 -6.36
N LEU A 643 19.13 -6.33 -5.41
CA LEU A 643 19.37 -6.89 -4.09
C LEU A 643 19.82 -8.35 -4.19
N LEU A 644 19.13 -9.18 -4.97
CA LEU A 644 19.54 -10.57 -5.22
C LEU A 644 20.99 -10.66 -5.72
N THR A 645 21.32 -9.88 -6.76
CA THR A 645 22.68 -9.90 -7.35
C THR A 645 23.73 -9.45 -6.33
N ARG A 646 23.43 -8.41 -5.53
CA ARG A 646 24.33 -7.90 -4.48
C ARG A 646 24.51 -8.91 -3.35
N LEU A 647 23.45 -9.58 -2.91
CA LEU A 647 23.53 -10.64 -1.89
C LEU A 647 24.41 -11.80 -2.37
N GLN A 648 24.22 -12.26 -3.61
CA GLN A 648 25.03 -13.32 -4.18
C GLN A 648 26.53 -12.93 -4.27
N GLN A 649 26.81 -11.69 -4.69
CA GLN A 649 28.18 -11.17 -4.80
C GLN A 649 28.86 -10.95 -3.44
N THR A 650 28.16 -10.34 -2.49
CA THR A 650 28.70 -10.01 -1.16
C THR A 650 28.98 -11.26 -0.33
N PHE A 651 28.10 -12.26 -0.40
CA PHE A 651 28.20 -13.45 0.44
C PHE A 651 28.80 -14.68 -0.26
N GLY A 652 29.00 -14.61 -1.58
CA GLY A 652 29.59 -15.69 -2.38
C GLY A 652 28.70 -16.93 -2.49
N ILE A 653 27.39 -16.72 -2.64
CA ILE A 653 26.36 -17.77 -2.64
C ILE A 653 25.45 -17.67 -3.87
N GLU A 654 24.72 -18.74 -4.18
CA GLU A 654 23.61 -18.69 -5.14
C GLU A 654 22.26 -18.64 -4.40
N LEU A 655 21.40 -17.70 -4.80
CA LEU A 655 20.05 -17.55 -4.28
C LEU A 655 19.09 -17.46 -5.47
N SER A 656 17.85 -17.90 -5.28
CA SER A 656 16.78 -17.72 -6.27
C SER A 656 15.96 -16.47 -5.97
N ILE A 657 15.41 -15.83 -7.01
CA ILE A 657 14.49 -14.71 -6.82
C ILE A 657 13.23 -15.13 -6.06
N ALA A 658 12.79 -16.38 -6.23
CA ALA A 658 11.71 -16.97 -5.45
C ALA A 658 12.04 -17.03 -3.96
N GLY A 659 13.30 -17.33 -3.60
CA GLY A 659 13.78 -17.25 -2.22
C GLY A 659 13.70 -15.83 -1.66
N ILE A 660 14.16 -14.83 -2.42
CA ILE A 660 14.06 -13.42 -2.02
C ILE A 660 12.61 -12.96 -1.87
N PHE A 661 11.69 -13.41 -2.73
CA PHE A 661 10.27 -13.09 -2.56
C PHE A 661 9.57 -13.91 -1.46
N GLY A 662 10.11 -15.05 -1.08
CA GLY A 662 9.70 -15.78 0.13
C GLY A 662 10.23 -15.16 1.43
N ALA A 663 11.32 -14.40 1.35
CA ALA A 663 11.97 -13.73 2.46
C ALA A 663 11.95 -12.20 2.27
N LEU A 664 10.82 -11.59 2.62
CA LEU A 664 10.57 -10.17 2.34
C LEU A 664 11.17 -9.20 3.35
N THR A 665 11.98 -9.66 4.32
CA THR A 665 12.63 -8.82 5.33
C THR A 665 14.15 -9.05 5.34
N PRO A 666 14.99 -8.08 5.76
CA PRO A 666 16.43 -8.28 5.85
C PRO A 666 16.81 -9.47 6.74
N ARG A 667 16.07 -9.72 7.83
CA ARG A 667 16.26 -10.89 8.70
C ARG A 667 15.96 -12.21 7.99
N ALA A 668 14.82 -12.31 7.30
CA ALA A 668 14.48 -13.52 6.56
C ALA A 668 15.51 -13.80 5.44
N GLN A 669 16.04 -12.74 4.81
CA GLN A 669 17.07 -12.86 3.78
C GLN A 669 18.43 -13.25 4.37
N ALA A 670 18.79 -12.73 5.55
CA ALA A 670 19.97 -13.17 6.28
C ALA A 670 19.91 -14.67 6.62
N ALA A 671 18.74 -15.18 7.03
CA ALA A 671 18.54 -16.61 7.26
C ALA A 671 18.71 -17.46 5.99
N LEU A 672 18.26 -16.97 4.83
CA LEU A 672 18.52 -17.62 3.53
C LEU A 672 20.01 -17.63 3.18
N VAL A 673 20.70 -16.50 3.40
CA VAL A 673 22.16 -16.38 3.18
C VAL A 673 22.90 -17.38 4.05
N GLU A 674 22.57 -17.48 5.34
CA GLU A 674 23.21 -18.43 6.26
C GLU A 674 22.93 -19.89 5.88
N THR A 675 21.70 -20.20 5.47
CA THR A 675 21.34 -21.54 5.00
C THR A 675 22.14 -21.93 3.75
N ALA A 676 22.28 -21.01 2.78
CA ALA A 676 23.08 -21.25 1.58
C ALA A 676 24.58 -21.39 1.89
N ARG A 677 25.10 -20.62 2.84
CA ARG A 677 26.49 -20.74 3.31
C ARG A 677 26.76 -22.06 4.02
N ALA A 678 25.84 -22.51 4.87
CA ALA A 678 25.93 -23.79 5.56
C ALA A 678 25.86 -24.99 4.60
N ALA A 679 25.14 -24.85 3.49
CA ALA A 679 25.03 -25.87 2.45
C ALA A 679 26.27 -26.02 1.55
N GLY A 680 27.28 -25.14 1.68
CA GLY A 680 28.57 -25.28 0.98
C GLY A 680 28.48 -25.21 -0.56
N GLN A 681 27.55 -24.42 -1.12
CA GLN A 681 27.41 -24.30 -2.57
C GLN A 681 28.63 -23.59 -3.21
N PRO A 682 29.28 -24.18 -4.23
CA PRO A 682 30.46 -23.59 -4.86
C PRO A 682 30.12 -22.43 -5.81
N THR A 683 31.12 -21.56 -6.00
CA THR A 683 31.16 -20.39 -6.87
C THR A 683 30.91 -20.73 -8.35
N ARG A 684 29.94 -20.02 -8.97
CA ARG A 684 29.76 -19.79 -10.41
C ARG A 684 30.28 -20.93 -11.31
N ALA A 685 29.43 -21.91 -11.57
CA ALA A 685 29.70 -22.87 -12.63
C ALA A 685 29.83 -22.13 -13.97
N GLU A 686 30.97 -22.31 -14.63
CA GLU A 686 31.15 -21.92 -16.03
C GLU A 686 30.01 -22.48 -16.87
N ALA A 687 29.53 -21.68 -17.82
CA ALA A 687 28.51 -22.08 -18.77
C ALA A 687 28.94 -23.37 -19.48
N ILE A 688 28.25 -24.47 -19.18
CA ILE A 688 28.35 -25.69 -19.97
C ILE A 688 27.66 -25.40 -21.31
N PRO A 689 28.36 -25.53 -22.46
CA PRO A 689 27.69 -25.44 -23.75
C PRO A 689 26.76 -26.65 -23.87
N VAL A 690 25.46 -26.40 -23.87
CA VAL A 690 24.48 -27.43 -24.24
C VAL A 690 24.71 -27.72 -25.72
N ALA A 691 25.24 -28.92 -26.00
CA ALA A 691 25.34 -29.44 -27.35
C ALA A 691 23.97 -29.38 -28.03
N ALA A 692 23.96 -28.91 -29.27
CA ALA A 692 22.77 -28.91 -30.11
C ALA A 692 22.18 -30.33 -30.19
N GLY A 693 21.02 -30.53 -29.57
CA GLY A 693 20.15 -31.68 -29.87
C GLY A 693 19.58 -31.55 -31.28
N PRO A 694 19.23 -32.67 -31.93
CA PRO A 694 18.93 -32.69 -33.35
C PRO A 694 17.69 -31.86 -33.66
N ALA A 695 17.69 -31.24 -34.85
CA ALA A 695 16.56 -30.52 -35.39
C ALA A 695 15.31 -31.41 -35.35
N ALA A 696 14.23 -30.92 -34.74
CA ALA A 696 12.92 -31.56 -34.79
C ALA A 696 12.35 -31.41 -36.20
N THR A 697 12.76 -32.30 -37.10
CA THR A 697 11.86 -32.84 -38.11
C THR A 697 11.20 -34.04 -37.47
N ASP A 698 9.98 -33.87 -36.98
CA ASP A 698 8.95 -34.90 -36.89
C ASP A 698 7.66 -34.18 -36.46
N ALA A 699 6.87 -33.78 -37.46
CA ALA A 699 5.47 -33.45 -37.24
C ALA A 699 4.76 -34.76 -36.92
N LEU A 700 4.12 -34.86 -35.74
CA LEU A 700 3.23 -35.97 -35.43
C LEU A 700 2.12 -35.99 -36.49
N ALA A 701 1.87 -37.17 -37.06
CA ALA A 701 0.81 -37.34 -38.03
C ALA A 701 -0.56 -37.22 -37.33
N GLU A 702 -1.59 -36.83 -38.09
CA GLU A 702 -2.95 -36.54 -37.58
C GLU A 702 -3.55 -37.71 -36.75
N ASP A 703 -3.17 -38.94 -37.08
CA ASP A 703 -3.55 -40.18 -36.39
C ASP A 703 -2.90 -40.35 -35.02
N GLU A 704 -1.68 -39.84 -34.81
CA GLU A 704 -1.01 -39.85 -33.51
C GLU A 704 -1.64 -38.83 -32.55
N VAL A 705 -2.10 -37.68 -33.09
CA VAL A 705 -2.82 -36.66 -32.32
C VAL A 705 -4.19 -37.17 -31.87
N ASP A 706 -4.94 -37.82 -32.75
CA ASP A 706 -6.24 -38.42 -32.42
C ASP A 706 -6.11 -39.55 -31.40
N THR A 707 -5.04 -40.37 -31.50
CA THR A 707 -4.76 -41.44 -30.54
C THR A 707 -4.42 -40.88 -29.16
N LEU A 708 -3.67 -39.77 -29.10
CA LEU A 708 -3.32 -39.09 -27.85
C LEU A 708 -4.56 -38.44 -27.21
N LEU A 709 -5.43 -37.82 -28.02
CA LEU A 709 -6.68 -37.23 -27.57
C LEU A 709 -7.64 -38.29 -27.01
N ALA A 710 -7.77 -39.43 -27.70
CA ALA A 710 -8.61 -40.55 -27.25
C ALA A 710 -8.13 -41.13 -25.91
N ARG A 711 -6.81 -41.22 -25.71
CA ARG A 711 -6.21 -41.64 -24.44
C ARG A 711 -6.50 -40.67 -23.29
N LEU A 712 -6.32 -39.37 -23.53
CA LEU A 712 -6.58 -38.33 -22.54
C LEU A 712 -8.07 -38.20 -22.18
N LEU A 713 -8.97 -38.49 -23.13
CA LEU A 713 -10.40 -38.54 -22.88
C LEU A 713 -10.80 -39.80 -22.09
N ALA A 714 -10.19 -40.95 -22.36
CA ALA A 714 -10.42 -42.19 -21.61
C ALA A 714 -9.92 -42.10 -20.15
N GLU A 715 -8.76 -41.49 -19.91
CA GLU A 715 -8.24 -41.28 -18.54
C GLU A 715 -9.12 -40.33 -17.71
N ARG A 716 -9.92 -39.48 -18.37
CA ARG A 716 -10.84 -38.54 -17.72
C ARG A 716 -12.18 -39.16 -17.32
N GLU A 717 -12.62 -40.23 -17.99
CA GLU A 717 -13.83 -40.98 -17.61
C GLU A 717 -13.60 -41.86 -16.37
N GLU A 718 -12.37 -42.37 -16.15
CA GLU A 718 -12.02 -43.10 -14.91
C GLU A 718 -11.93 -42.22 -13.65
N THR A 719 -11.77 -40.89 -13.81
CA THR A 719 -11.74 -39.97 -12.66
C THR A 719 -13.12 -39.40 -12.29
N LEU A 720 -14.17 -39.73 -13.06
CA LEU A 720 -15.54 -39.23 -12.89
C LEU A 720 -16.59 -40.35 -12.71
N SER A 721 -16.18 -41.61 -12.60
CA SER A 721 -16.98 -42.70 -11.99
C SER A 721 -16.53 -42.94 -10.56
#